data_AF-A0A543G4I5-F1
#
_entry.id   AF-A0A543G4I5-F1
#
_cell.length_a   1.000
_cell.length_b   1.000
_cell.length_c   1.000
_cell.angle_alpha   90.00
_cell.angle_beta   90.00
_cell.angle_gamma   90.00
#
_symmetry.space_group_name_H-M   'P 1'
#
loop_
_entity.id
_entity.type
_entity.pdbx_description
1 polymer ?
#
loop_
_entity_poly.entity_id
_entity_poly.type
_entity_poly.pdbx_seq_one_letter_code
_entity_poly.pdbx_strand_id
1 'polypeptide(L)'
;MNFEKFENTSGPNPLPSTIWSLSTGNWAVFDNGIGIIERWGINNSISTPPFVYNGSNSAYMTRENIGGGNTSEDYLATPAVTIPSNGQLRFYTRSFTSTTLGTLYQIKVKPVNSGVQNVATGYTLVKEWNESNLNATFNIYEEKTVDLSSYVGQQVYVAFVMKYSQPMVGTVPGDRWLIDNVIIDSNTCLSATALLANPSSSTSIDLSWTANGSTSWQIEYGVSGFVQGTGIIINTQNPNITINNLNPSTSYTFYIRAICGTNLSGVAQIQSSTLTECNTFLGDLAGNNSVGINNTFVGCETGLNSNGFGNTFLGFNAGKLQNGNGNIYIGKNTGYGLSGRGNIIMGNPILNSPIINTSLLLGEPVFLNSLTDNMLLIEKNNTNARTLGNNYIEGDFNKRIFQFNLNKTIDSKLIINSISGNSGLRFTGINSNSPTTIPSNGKVLTVDINGNVGLSAVSGGVNPNAVIQNEVYTIGSKVLTPISLIQNDSPTYHLVSYTPGDFLNNAIDNALNAGFKKIYIQEGEYFINNSINLSNINRAGITIEGAGINTYLHSSTGMSTSNPIFAISTEGNTIKNLAISTHNGINANEALASLKLTPGAQRNLFENLFLGRTVGGTFSDSIQIFVDINNNGEIDYNVFENIHFLKCRKSIVINVNGNNPVSAVFNHNIFNNFHLNGFTIGLEFTGTGGTIEGNLFSSFETQAVSSVSTFVVKGIRGVNNTFQNFNIADWNPPSPTQNFVFDVLNTANRTVIENTETENNGISNTNNKWYRDLGVGTQFINNANTNRVTDYIMNGLSDVVFRAAKFYPTENYRIQDFTNIVIKPLNSTPTIGKVLTSTDSIGTLTWATPITFGTDISLYANDGALSSNRIVTQNNNLLQFNTILNSNNNEPTFSIRKGKVFVGKTSTPYFNQTDLLDPSYNLIVNGKIRVKDEVLVQPSGIIWADYVFKTDYKLATLKEVENYIKMNGHLSNMPSAEEIEKNGLGLADMTKRQQEKIEELTLYIISQDKKFQSQEVELKRLKEEMELLKKIFNIKVENSKNEN
;
A
#
# COMPACT_ATOMS: atom_id res chain seq x y z
N MET A 1 -3.52 -27.72 -53.46
CA MET A 1 -2.53 -28.76 -53.78
C MET A 1 -3.03 -30.05 -53.18
N ASN A 2 -3.00 -31.18 -53.89
CA ASN A 2 -3.26 -32.46 -53.24
C ASN A 2 -2.11 -32.78 -52.29
N PHE A 3 -2.44 -33.41 -51.16
CA PHE A 3 -1.50 -33.88 -50.14
C PHE A 3 -0.27 -34.60 -50.74
N GLU A 4 0.94 -34.06 -50.52
CA GLU A 4 2.21 -34.61 -51.00
C GLU A 4 2.96 -35.31 -49.86
N LYS A 5 3.36 -36.56 -50.10
CA LYS A 5 4.06 -37.43 -49.14
C LYS A 5 5.46 -37.83 -49.61
N PHE A 6 5.88 -37.39 -50.79
CA PHE A 6 7.14 -37.73 -51.46
C PHE A 6 7.33 -39.23 -51.80
N GLU A 7 6.30 -40.07 -51.62
CA GLU A 7 6.33 -41.52 -51.85
C GLU A 7 6.47 -41.93 -53.32
N ASN A 8 5.93 -41.14 -54.26
CA ASN A 8 5.91 -41.46 -55.69
C ASN A 8 6.95 -40.68 -56.51
N THR A 9 8.14 -40.46 -55.94
CA THR A 9 9.25 -39.78 -56.59
C THR A 9 9.85 -40.64 -57.71
N SER A 10 9.33 -40.55 -58.95
CA SER A 10 9.83 -41.34 -60.09
C SER A 10 10.53 -40.53 -61.20
N GLY A 11 11.87 -40.43 -61.11
CA GLY A 11 12.87 -40.35 -62.21
C GLY A 11 13.21 -38.98 -62.87
N PRO A 12 14.36 -38.81 -63.59
CA PRO A 12 15.56 -39.67 -63.75
C PRO A 12 16.90 -39.00 -63.31
N ASN A 13 17.98 -39.80 -63.19
CA ASN A 13 19.38 -39.44 -62.86
C ASN A 13 19.68 -39.01 -61.41
N PRO A 14 20.89 -39.30 -60.89
CA PRO A 14 21.09 -39.43 -59.45
C PRO A 14 20.70 -38.14 -58.74
N LEU A 15 19.86 -38.29 -57.70
CA LEU A 15 19.60 -37.20 -56.79
C LEU A 15 20.96 -36.62 -56.35
N PRO A 16 21.12 -35.30 -56.44
CA PRO A 16 20.06 -34.30 -56.65
C PRO A 16 19.65 -33.98 -58.11
N SER A 17 18.33 -33.88 -58.38
CA SER A 17 17.70 -33.43 -59.65
C SER A 17 17.13 -32.01 -59.52
N THR A 18 17.11 -31.22 -60.60
CA THR A 18 16.53 -29.86 -60.63
C THR A 18 15.01 -29.83 -60.72
N ILE A 19 14.37 -30.94 -61.07
CA ILE A 19 12.90 -31.09 -61.12
C ILE A 19 12.53 -32.46 -60.57
N TRP A 20 11.55 -32.50 -59.65
CA TRP A 20 10.96 -33.72 -59.13
C TRP A 20 9.55 -33.91 -59.70
N SER A 21 9.36 -34.98 -60.46
CA SER A 21 8.05 -35.34 -61.01
C SER A 21 7.30 -36.19 -59.98
N LEU A 22 6.32 -35.60 -59.31
CA LEU A 22 5.49 -36.25 -58.27
C LEU A 22 4.05 -36.37 -58.72
N SER A 23 3.28 -37.20 -58.01
CA SER A 23 1.81 -37.29 -58.21
C SER A 23 1.08 -35.97 -57.97
N THR A 24 1.67 -35.02 -57.25
CA THR A 24 1.10 -33.67 -57.03
C THR A 24 1.57 -32.63 -58.05
N GLY A 25 2.42 -33.01 -59.00
CA GLY A 25 2.97 -32.19 -60.07
C GLY A 25 4.49 -32.08 -60.02
N ASN A 26 5.06 -31.24 -60.90
CA ASN A 26 6.50 -31.00 -60.98
C ASN A 26 6.97 -29.97 -59.94
N TRP A 27 7.72 -30.43 -58.95
CA TRP A 27 8.39 -29.57 -57.98
C TRP A 27 9.75 -29.14 -58.52
N ALA A 28 10.12 -27.88 -58.32
CA ALA A 28 11.42 -27.35 -58.75
C ALA A 28 12.41 -27.34 -57.59
N VAL A 29 13.64 -27.78 -57.86
CA VAL A 29 14.78 -27.72 -56.95
C VAL A 29 15.85 -26.84 -57.56
N PHE A 30 16.20 -25.77 -56.88
CA PHE A 30 17.18 -24.78 -57.36
C PHE A 30 17.80 -24.02 -56.19
N ASP A 31 18.89 -23.31 -56.48
CA ASP A 31 19.68 -22.57 -55.51
C ASP A 31 19.88 -21.10 -55.99
N ASN A 32 20.51 -20.28 -55.15
CA ASN A 32 20.88 -18.90 -55.49
C ASN A 32 22.26 -18.78 -56.17
N GLY A 33 22.86 -19.89 -56.62
CA GLY A 33 24.20 -19.95 -57.22
C GLY A 33 25.35 -20.04 -56.21
N ILE A 34 25.06 -20.18 -54.92
CA ILE A 34 26.04 -20.28 -53.82
C ILE A 34 25.73 -21.55 -53.02
N GLY A 35 26.73 -22.40 -52.82
CA GLY A 35 26.51 -23.74 -52.24
C GLY A 35 25.76 -24.62 -53.23
N ILE A 36 26.49 -25.11 -54.24
CA ILE A 36 25.91 -25.86 -55.37
C ILE A 36 26.21 -27.37 -55.28
N ILE A 37 26.85 -27.81 -54.20
CA ILE A 37 27.28 -29.19 -54.02
C ILE A 37 26.11 -30.02 -53.51
N GLU A 38 25.37 -29.49 -52.54
CA GLU A 38 24.21 -30.15 -51.96
C GLU A 38 22.93 -29.46 -52.44
N ARG A 39 21.85 -30.23 -52.56
CA ARG A 39 20.53 -29.71 -52.94
C ARG A 39 19.48 -30.56 -52.25
N TRP A 40 18.23 -30.10 -52.31
CA TRP A 40 17.11 -30.89 -51.83
C TRP A 40 17.13 -32.27 -52.49
N GLY A 41 17.01 -33.30 -51.66
CA GLY A 41 17.03 -34.72 -51.99
C GLY A 41 15.90 -35.46 -51.27
N ILE A 42 15.84 -36.77 -51.48
CA ILE A 42 14.90 -37.65 -50.78
C ILE A 42 15.67 -38.49 -49.76
N ASN A 43 15.16 -38.55 -48.53
CA ASN A 43 15.64 -39.47 -47.50
C ASN A 43 14.68 -40.65 -47.39
N ASN A 44 15.25 -41.86 -47.42
CA ASN A 44 14.54 -43.14 -47.28
C ASN A 44 15.16 -44.03 -46.18
N SER A 45 16.02 -43.46 -45.33
CA SER A 45 16.73 -44.20 -44.28
C SER A 45 15.83 -44.44 -43.07
N ILE A 46 15.72 -45.71 -42.68
CA ILE A 46 15.03 -46.11 -41.45
C ILE A 46 16.03 -45.98 -40.27
N SER A 47 15.77 -45.05 -39.36
CA SER A 47 16.60 -44.80 -38.18
C SER A 47 15.73 -44.53 -36.95
N THR A 48 16.32 -44.56 -35.75
CA THR A 48 15.65 -44.17 -34.50
C THR A 48 16.39 -43.01 -33.86
N PRO A 49 15.79 -41.81 -33.74
CA PRO A 49 14.42 -41.43 -34.14
C PRO A 49 14.21 -41.32 -35.66
N PRO A 50 12.98 -41.57 -36.18
CA PRO A 50 12.70 -41.80 -37.61
C PRO A 50 12.90 -40.57 -38.50
N PHE A 51 13.59 -40.76 -39.64
CA PHE A 51 13.92 -39.72 -40.62
C PHE A 51 12.81 -39.45 -41.65
N VAL A 52 11.71 -40.18 -41.53
CA VAL A 52 10.49 -40.05 -42.33
C VAL A 52 9.33 -39.95 -41.33
N TYR A 53 8.38 -39.04 -41.56
CA TYR A 53 7.25 -38.88 -40.65
C TYR A 53 6.21 -39.97 -40.90
N ASN A 54 5.85 -40.20 -42.17
CA ASN A 54 4.86 -41.20 -42.54
C ASN A 54 5.11 -41.73 -43.95
N GLY A 55 5.25 -43.04 -44.09
CA GLY A 55 5.60 -43.68 -45.37
C GLY A 55 7.07 -44.08 -45.42
N SER A 56 7.65 -44.05 -46.61
CA SER A 56 9.02 -44.49 -46.89
C SER A 56 9.96 -43.34 -47.24
N ASN A 57 9.44 -42.17 -47.61
CA ASN A 57 10.24 -41.06 -48.13
C ASN A 57 9.93 -39.74 -47.41
N SER A 58 10.93 -38.89 -47.27
CA SER A 58 10.77 -37.48 -46.88
C SER A 58 11.71 -36.60 -47.71
N ALA A 59 11.35 -35.32 -47.89
CA ALA A 59 12.23 -34.38 -48.55
C ALA A 59 13.28 -33.87 -47.56
N TYR A 60 14.55 -33.87 -47.98
CA TYR A 60 15.71 -33.69 -47.13
C TYR A 60 16.69 -32.69 -47.74
N MET A 61 17.16 -31.74 -46.93
CA MET A 61 18.28 -30.87 -47.26
C MET A 61 19.40 -31.08 -46.25
N THR A 62 20.62 -31.31 -46.74
CA THR A 62 21.81 -31.38 -45.90
C THR A 62 22.58 -30.07 -45.90
N ARG A 63 23.42 -29.87 -44.89
CA ARG A 63 24.40 -28.77 -44.84
C ARG A 63 25.57 -29.04 -45.78
N GLU A 64 26.17 -27.98 -46.30
CA GLU A 64 27.41 -28.01 -47.09
C GLU A 64 28.39 -26.91 -46.65
N ASN A 65 29.62 -26.96 -47.17
CA ASN A 65 30.59 -25.89 -46.99
C ASN A 65 30.50 -24.90 -48.15
N ILE A 66 30.02 -23.69 -47.89
CA ILE A 66 29.74 -22.67 -48.91
C ILE A 66 30.83 -21.60 -49.01
N GLY A 67 31.89 -21.72 -48.21
CA GLY A 67 32.96 -20.72 -48.09
C GLY A 67 32.58 -19.54 -47.18
N GLY A 68 33.52 -19.07 -46.38
CA GLY A 68 33.28 -17.99 -45.41
C GLY A 68 32.87 -16.68 -46.08
N GLY A 69 31.85 -16.02 -45.52
CA GLY A 69 31.26 -14.77 -46.02
C GLY A 69 30.15 -14.97 -47.06
N ASN A 70 29.88 -16.20 -47.48
CA ASN A 70 28.83 -16.51 -48.45
C ASN A 70 27.50 -16.89 -47.78
N THR A 71 26.40 -16.80 -48.54
CA THR A 71 25.06 -17.19 -48.09
C THR A 71 24.38 -18.06 -49.14
N SER A 72 24.06 -19.30 -48.81
CA SER A 72 23.25 -20.18 -49.65
C SER A 72 21.76 -19.98 -49.36
N GLU A 73 20.95 -20.15 -50.40
CA GLU A 73 19.50 -20.30 -50.28
C GLU A 73 19.06 -21.45 -51.19
N ASP A 74 18.60 -22.55 -50.57
CA ASP A 74 18.23 -23.80 -51.25
C ASP A 74 16.72 -23.97 -51.30
N TYR A 75 16.15 -23.96 -52.50
CA TYR A 75 14.71 -23.90 -52.74
C TYR A 75 14.15 -25.26 -53.16
N LEU A 76 13.07 -25.66 -52.52
CA LEU A 76 12.14 -26.70 -52.98
C LEU A 76 10.76 -26.06 -53.17
N ALA A 77 10.37 -25.83 -54.42
CA ALA A 77 9.15 -25.11 -54.77
C ALA A 77 8.05 -26.02 -55.33
N THR A 78 6.84 -25.85 -54.82
CA THR A 78 5.64 -26.54 -55.31
C THR A 78 5.37 -26.22 -56.78
N PRO A 79 4.65 -27.07 -57.52
CA PRO A 79 3.87 -26.68 -58.69
C PRO A 79 2.98 -25.46 -58.43
N ALA A 80 2.42 -24.91 -59.51
CA ALA A 80 1.43 -23.84 -59.41
C ALA A 80 0.18 -24.34 -58.67
N VAL A 81 -0.17 -23.68 -57.57
CA VAL A 81 -1.33 -24.02 -56.73
C VAL A 81 -2.21 -22.79 -56.54
N THR A 82 -3.52 -22.96 -56.76
CA THR A 82 -4.50 -21.95 -56.38
C THR A 82 -4.76 -22.00 -54.87
N ILE A 83 -4.63 -20.86 -54.19
CA ILE A 83 -4.88 -20.77 -52.76
C ILE A 83 -6.39 -20.70 -52.49
N PRO A 84 -6.97 -21.66 -51.74
CA PRO A 84 -8.39 -21.67 -51.44
C PRO A 84 -8.76 -20.60 -50.40
N SER A 85 -10.05 -20.34 -50.20
CA SER A 85 -10.53 -19.56 -49.06
C SER A 85 -10.04 -20.18 -47.74
N ASN A 86 -9.48 -19.36 -46.84
CA ASN A 86 -8.76 -19.82 -45.63
C ASN A 86 -7.53 -20.70 -45.90
N GLY A 87 -6.88 -20.52 -47.05
CA GLY A 87 -5.74 -21.36 -47.45
C GLY A 87 -4.60 -21.33 -46.44
N GLN A 88 -4.28 -22.51 -45.90
CA GLN A 88 -3.14 -22.72 -45.01
C GLN A 88 -2.21 -23.78 -45.59
N LEU A 89 -0.90 -23.52 -45.55
CA LEU A 89 0.12 -24.54 -45.77
C LEU A 89 0.31 -25.31 -44.46
N ARG A 90 0.17 -26.64 -44.51
CA ARG A 90 0.52 -27.55 -43.42
C ARG A 90 1.56 -28.56 -43.88
N PHE A 91 2.52 -28.87 -43.01
CA PHE A 91 3.56 -29.86 -43.27
C PHE A 91 4.19 -30.32 -41.96
N TYR A 92 4.74 -31.53 -41.95
CA TYR A 92 5.54 -32.03 -40.84
C TYR A 92 7.00 -31.72 -41.09
N THR A 93 7.68 -31.24 -40.05
CA THR A 93 9.10 -30.88 -40.13
C THR A 93 9.86 -31.41 -38.93
N ARG A 94 11.17 -31.62 -39.11
CA ARG A 94 12.11 -31.81 -38.01
C ARG A 94 13.49 -31.25 -38.37
N SER A 95 14.25 -30.90 -37.35
CA SER A 95 15.65 -30.46 -37.45
C SER A 95 16.61 -31.53 -36.93
N PHE A 96 17.92 -31.26 -36.95
CA PHE A 96 18.93 -32.21 -36.45
C PHE A 96 19.73 -31.66 -35.28
N THR A 97 19.55 -30.39 -34.95
CA THR A 97 20.04 -29.82 -33.70
C THR A 97 19.07 -28.77 -33.16
N SER A 98 19.10 -28.59 -31.85
CA SER A 98 18.49 -27.43 -31.17
C SER A 98 19.51 -26.31 -30.94
N THR A 99 20.79 -26.56 -31.20
CA THR A 99 21.85 -25.55 -31.10
C THR A 99 21.71 -24.56 -32.25
N THR A 100 21.74 -23.27 -31.95
CA THR A 100 21.70 -22.20 -32.96
C THR A 100 22.98 -22.21 -33.78
N LEU A 101 22.92 -22.75 -35.00
CA LEU A 101 24.04 -22.76 -35.94
C LEU A 101 23.91 -21.67 -37.02
N GLY A 102 22.77 -20.97 -37.07
CA GLY A 102 22.53 -19.84 -37.98
C GLY A 102 21.77 -20.22 -39.26
N THR A 103 21.16 -21.41 -39.28
CA THR A 103 20.29 -21.88 -40.36
C THR A 103 18.89 -21.30 -40.17
N LEU A 104 18.36 -20.73 -41.24
CA LEU A 104 17.00 -20.21 -41.29
C LEU A 104 16.15 -21.09 -42.21
N TYR A 105 14.98 -21.47 -41.71
CA TYR A 105 13.99 -22.28 -42.41
C TYR A 105 12.83 -21.39 -42.80
N GLN A 106 12.65 -21.18 -44.09
CA GLN A 106 11.73 -20.17 -44.59
C GLN A 106 10.65 -20.78 -45.48
N ILE A 107 9.44 -20.22 -45.38
CA ILE A 107 8.39 -20.36 -46.39
C ILE A 107 8.34 -19.05 -47.18
N LYS A 108 8.59 -19.15 -48.48
CA LYS A 108 8.43 -18.04 -49.42
C LYS A 108 7.35 -18.35 -50.46
N VAL A 109 6.65 -17.33 -50.94
CA VAL A 109 5.58 -17.46 -51.93
C VAL A 109 5.81 -16.54 -53.11
N LYS A 110 5.58 -17.04 -54.32
CA LYS A 110 5.61 -16.28 -55.57
C LYS A 110 4.30 -16.46 -56.34
N PRO A 111 3.55 -15.39 -56.63
CA PRO A 111 2.46 -15.43 -57.60
C PRO A 111 2.94 -15.86 -58.99
N VAL A 112 2.22 -16.75 -59.67
CA VAL A 112 2.65 -17.31 -60.98
C VAL A 112 2.84 -16.20 -62.04
N ASN A 113 2.07 -15.13 -61.95
CA ASN A 113 2.20 -13.96 -62.84
C ASN A 113 3.46 -13.12 -62.60
N SER A 114 4.21 -13.38 -61.54
CA SER A 114 5.39 -12.61 -61.10
C SER A 114 6.71 -13.30 -61.48
N GLY A 115 6.66 -14.40 -62.25
CA GLY A 115 7.84 -15.04 -62.85
C GLY A 115 7.77 -16.57 -62.86
N VAL A 116 8.88 -17.19 -63.23
CA VAL A 116 9.00 -18.64 -63.37
C VAL A 116 9.27 -19.31 -62.00
N GLN A 117 8.81 -20.55 -61.84
CA GLN A 117 8.90 -21.37 -60.62
C GLN A 117 10.33 -21.52 -60.09
N ASN A 118 11.31 -21.73 -60.98
CA ASN A 118 12.68 -22.13 -60.67
C ASN A 118 13.70 -20.96 -60.65
N VAL A 119 13.25 -19.76 -60.31
CA VAL A 119 14.10 -18.56 -60.22
C VAL A 119 13.88 -17.92 -58.85
N ALA A 120 14.92 -17.59 -58.09
CA ALA A 120 14.76 -17.03 -56.73
C ALA A 120 14.06 -15.65 -56.72
N THR A 121 14.35 -14.79 -57.69
CA THR A 121 13.74 -13.45 -57.81
C THR A 121 12.21 -13.52 -57.88
N GLY A 122 11.54 -12.75 -57.01
CA GLY A 122 10.08 -12.66 -56.95
C GLY A 122 9.43 -13.54 -55.87
N TYR A 123 10.18 -14.41 -55.18
CA TYR A 123 9.69 -15.08 -53.97
C TYR A 123 9.68 -14.12 -52.79
N THR A 124 8.53 -14.01 -52.11
CA THR A 124 8.32 -13.15 -50.94
C THR A 124 8.25 -13.98 -49.67
N LEU A 125 8.90 -13.53 -48.58
CA LEU A 125 8.92 -14.25 -47.31
C LEU A 125 7.56 -14.20 -46.61
N VAL A 126 7.02 -15.35 -46.23
CA VAL A 126 5.77 -15.48 -45.47
C VAL A 126 6.03 -15.93 -44.04
N LYS A 127 6.97 -16.85 -43.83
CA LYS A 127 7.32 -17.36 -42.51
C LYS A 127 8.79 -17.74 -42.43
N GLU A 128 9.39 -17.55 -41.26
CA GLU A 128 10.79 -17.92 -40.96
C GLU A 128 10.88 -18.53 -39.57
N TRP A 129 11.74 -19.52 -39.44
CA TRP A 129 12.18 -20.14 -38.18
C TRP A 129 13.71 -20.25 -38.16
N ASN A 130 14.26 -20.39 -36.96
CA ASN A 130 15.64 -20.80 -36.71
C ASN A 130 15.64 -22.17 -35.98
N GLU A 131 16.81 -22.72 -35.66
CA GLU A 131 16.92 -24.05 -35.04
C GLU A 131 16.21 -24.17 -33.69
N SER A 132 16.08 -23.05 -32.94
CA SER A 132 15.46 -23.06 -31.61
C SER A 132 13.93 -23.05 -31.62
N ASN A 133 13.30 -22.67 -32.74
CA ASN A 133 11.86 -22.49 -32.82
C ASN A 133 11.18 -23.21 -34.00
N LEU A 134 11.95 -23.91 -34.84
CA LEU A 134 11.39 -24.83 -35.83
C LEU A 134 10.73 -26.04 -35.16
N ASN A 135 11.31 -26.63 -34.12
CA ASN A 135 10.73 -27.78 -33.43
C ASN A 135 10.88 -27.64 -31.91
N ALA A 136 9.83 -27.96 -31.15
CA ALA A 136 9.90 -28.00 -29.69
C ALA A 136 10.93 -29.03 -29.18
N THR A 137 11.10 -30.12 -29.92
CA THR A 137 12.20 -31.09 -29.74
C THR A 137 12.79 -31.39 -31.11
N PHE A 138 14.05 -31.00 -31.31
CA PHE A 138 14.67 -30.95 -32.65
C PHE A 138 14.55 -32.26 -33.45
N ASN A 139 14.69 -33.41 -32.79
CA ASN A 139 14.67 -34.73 -33.41
C ASN A 139 13.27 -35.40 -33.46
N ILE A 140 12.20 -34.65 -33.19
CA ILE A 140 10.81 -35.12 -33.26
C ILE A 140 10.06 -34.31 -34.33
N TYR A 141 9.33 -35.00 -35.19
CA TYR A 141 8.47 -34.36 -36.18
C TYR A 141 7.36 -33.54 -35.50
N GLU A 142 7.23 -32.29 -35.93
CA GLU A 142 6.18 -31.37 -35.50
C GLU A 142 5.42 -30.86 -36.74
N GLU A 143 4.09 -30.74 -36.64
CA GLU A 143 3.31 -30.11 -37.69
C GLU A 143 3.45 -28.59 -37.63
N LYS A 144 3.73 -27.96 -38.78
CA LYS A 144 3.65 -26.51 -38.95
C LYS A 144 2.45 -26.13 -39.76
N THR A 145 1.85 -25.01 -39.36
CA THR A 145 0.77 -24.33 -40.08
C THR A 145 1.22 -22.92 -40.44
N VAL A 146 1.08 -22.55 -41.71
CA VAL A 146 1.43 -21.23 -42.23
C VAL A 146 0.23 -20.64 -42.96
N ASP A 147 -0.15 -19.43 -42.57
CA ASP A 147 -1.27 -18.71 -43.18
C ASP A 147 -0.88 -18.18 -44.57
N LEU A 148 -1.69 -18.52 -45.58
CA LEU A 148 -1.56 -18.03 -46.96
C LEU A 148 -2.74 -17.14 -47.37
N SER A 149 -3.54 -16.65 -46.41
CA SER A 149 -4.75 -15.86 -46.64
C SER A 149 -4.55 -14.65 -47.58
N SER A 150 -3.38 -14.01 -47.56
CA SER A 150 -3.02 -12.90 -48.46
C SER A 150 -3.01 -13.26 -49.95
N TYR A 151 -2.97 -14.54 -50.29
CA TYR A 151 -2.90 -15.06 -51.66
C TYR A 151 -4.18 -15.77 -52.11
N VAL A 152 -5.26 -15.70 -51.32
CA VAL A 152 -6.55 -16.35 -51.63
C VAL A 152 -7.01 -16.02 -53.05
N GLY A 153 -7.37 -17.06 -53.80
CA GLY A 153 -7.82 -16.96 -55.20
C GLY A 153 -6.70 -16.79 -56.22
N GLN A 154 -5.46 -16.53 -55.81
CA GLN A 154 -4.31 -16.45 -56.71
C GLN A 154 -3.69 -17.83 -56.95
N GLN A 155 -3.10 -18.00 -58.13
CA GLN A 155 -2.21 -19.13 -58.41
C GLN A 155 -0.79 -18.75 -58.00
N VAL A 156 -0.18 -19.52 -57.11
CA VAL A 156 1.14 -19.25 -56.54
C VAL A 156 2.03 -20.49 -56.54
N TYR A 157 3.34 -20.27 -56.46
CA TYR A 157 4.35 -21.26 -56.08
C TYR A 157 4.71 -21.03 -54.61
N VAL A 158 4.70 -22.08 -53.79
CA VAL A 158 5.14 -22.04 -52.39
C VAL A 158 6.50 -22.75 -52.30
N ALA A 159 7.49 -22.12 -51.70
CA ALA A 159 8.85 -22.65 -51.60
C ALA A 159 9.28 -22.84 -50.14
N PHE A 160 9.82 -24.01 -49.87
CA PHE A 160 10.62 -24.31 -48.69
C PHE A 160 12.05 -23.89 -48.97
N VAL A 161 12.59 -22.97 -48.18
CA VAL A 161 13.91 -22.38 -48.42
C VAL A 161 14.78 -22.58 -47.19
N MET A 162 15.86 -23.35 -47.32
CA MET A 162 16.90 -23.42 -46.29
C MET A 162 17.92 -22.34 -46.61
N LYS A 163 18.16 -21.44 -45.66
CA LYS A 163 19.10 -20.33 -45.81
C LYS A 163 20.19 -20.45 -44.76
N TYR A 164 21.45 -20.33 -45.18
CA TYR A 164 22.57 -20.36 -44.25
C TYR A 164 23.66 -19.38 -44.69
N SER A 165 24.16 -18.57 -43.75
CA SER A 165 25.27 -17.64 -43.95
C SER A 165 26.50 -18.17 -43.21
N GLN A 166 27.51 -18.63 -43.95
CA GLN A 166 28.70 -19.19 -43.33
C GLN A 166 29.67 -18.10 -42.89
N PRO A 167 29.98 -17.96 -41.59
CA PRO A 167 30.75 -16.82 -41.10
C PRO A 167 32.25 -16.90 -41.44
N MET A 168 32.84 -18.10 -41.51
CA MET A 168 34.28 -18.28 -41.74
C MET A 168 34.59 -19.49 -42.64
N VAL A 169 35.76 -19.46 -43.29
CA VAL A 169 36.27 -20.56 -44.12
C VAL A 169 36.62 -21.75 -43.23
N GLY A 170 36.16 -22.97 -43.59
CA GLY A 170 36.52 -24.21 -42.90
C GLY A 170 35.65 -24.59 -41.69
N THR A 171 34.68 -23.75 -41.31
CA THR A 171 33.64 -24.10 -40.33
C THR A 171 32.44 -24.68 -41.07
N VAL A 172 31.98 -25.89 -40.72
CA VAL A 172 30.70 -26.41 -41.25
C VAL A 172 29.60 -26.49 -40.17
N PRO A 173 29.09 -25.37 -39.62
CA PRO A 173 27.91 -25.41 -38.78
C PRO A 173 26.73 -24.72 -39.46
N GLY A 174 26.02 -25.47 -40.31
CA GLY A 174 24.60 -25.29 -40.56
C GLY A 174 23.86 -26.52 -40.04
N ASP A 175 22.55 -26.49 -39.96
CA ASP A 175 21.73 -27.65 -39.63
C ASP A 175 21.17 -28.29 -40.92
N ARG A 176 20.39 -29.36 -40.76
CA ARG A 176 19.74 -30.10 -41.85
C ARG A 176 18.22 -30.00 -41.68
N TRP A 177 17.50 -30.10 -42.78
CA TRP A 177 16.05 -29.94 -42.77
C TRP A 177 15.35 -31.15 -43.36
N LEU A 178 14.29 -31.61 -42.69
CA LEU A 178 13.37 -32.60 -43.23
C LEU A 178 11.96 -32.06 -43.24
N ILE A 179 11.28 -32.27 -44.37
CA ILE A 179 9.86 -31.96 -44.54
C ILE A 179 9.13 -33.18 -45.09
N ASP A 180 7.88 -33.36 -44.65
CA ASP A 180 7.03 -34.47 -45.05
C ASP A 180 5.55 -34.07 -44.95
N ASN A 181 4.65 -34.82 -45.61
CA ASN A 181 3.20 -34.63 -45.54
C ASN A 181 2.74 -33.18 -45.81
N VAL A 182 3.15 -32.61 -46.94
CA VAL A 182 2.82 -31.23 -47.31
C VAL A 182 1.41 -31.14 -47.89
N ILE A 183 0.60 -30.21 -47.39
CA ILE A 183 -0.75 -29.93 -47.90
C ILE A 183 -1.05 -28.43 -47.89
N ILE A 184 -1.81 -27.97 -48.89
CA ILE A 184 -2.45 -26.65 -48.86
C ILE A 184 -3.95 -26.93 -48.67
N ASP A 185 -4.44 -26.73 -47.45
CA ASP A 185 -5.77 -27.13 -46.98
C ASP A 185 -6.76 -25.95 -47.00
N SER A 186 -8.04 -26.27 -47.16
CA SER A 186 -9.19 -25.37 -47.07
C SER A 186 -10.14 -25.71 -45.90
N ASN A 187 -9.90 -26.81 -45.18
CA ASN A 187 -10.88 -27.42 -44.27
C ASN A 187 -10.68 -27.12 -42.77
N THR A 188 -9.70 -26.30 -42.39
CA THR A 188 -9.41 -25.98 -40.99
C THR A 188 -9.92 -24.59 -40.60
N CYS A 189 -10.83 -24.55 -39.63
CA CYS A 189 -11.27 -23.32 -38.98
C CYS A 189 -10.09 -22.57 -38.39
N LEU A 190 -10.04 -21.25 -38.62
CA LEU A 190 -9.14 -20.38 -37.86
C LEU A 190 -9.55 -20.39 -36.39
N SER A 191 -8.63 -20.78 -35.51
CA SER A 191 -8.87 -20.73 -34.06
C SER A 191 -9.12 -19.30 -33.60
N ALA A 192 -10.02 -19.12 -32.63
CA ALA A 192 -10.16 -17.87 -31.91
C ALA A 192 -8.83 -17.50 -31.24
N THR A 193 -8.51 -16.20 -31.13
CA THR A 193 -7.30 -15.72 -30.44
C THR A 193 -7.64 -14.64 -29.43
N ALA A 194 -6.70 -14.33 -28.53
CA ALA A 194 -6.86 -13.31 -27.49
C ALA A 194 -8.10 -13.55 -26.62
N LEU A 195 -8.26 -14.78 -26.11
CA LEU A 195 -9.27 -15.08 -25.10
C LEU A 195 -8.95 -14.24 -23.85
N LEU A 196 -9.99 -13.58 -23.31
CA LEU A 196 -9.97 -12.83 -22.06
C LEU A 196 -11.09 -13.36 -21.16
N ALA A 197 -10.77 -13.59 -19.88
CA ALA A 197 -11.71 -14.05 -18.86
C ALA A 197 -11.67 -13.13 -17.63
N ASN A 198 -12.61 -12.20 -17.56
CA ASN A 198 -12.68 -11.18 -16.52
C ASN A 198 -13.82 -11.49 -15.54
N PRO A 199 -13.56 -11.62 -14.23
CA PRO A 199 -14.62 -11.73 -13.24
C PRO A 199 -15.54 -10.51 -13.29
N SER A 200 -16.85 -10.74 -13.43
CA SER A 200 -17.87 -9.68 -13.41
C SER A 200 -18.67 -9.65 -12.10
N SER A 201 -18.66 -10.75 -11.33
CA SER A 201 -19.17 -10.82 -9.95
C SER A 201 -18.47 -11.96 -9.18
N SER A 202 -18.89 -12.26 -7.94
CA SER A 202 -18.45 -13.45 -7.21
C SER A 202 -18.95 -14.77 -7.82
N THR A 203 -19.89 -14.74 -8.74
CA THR A 203 -20.50 -15.94 -9.37
C THR A 203 -20.56 -15.86 -10.89
N SER A 204 -19.89 -14.88 -11.51
CA SER A 204 -19.90 -14.70 -12.96
C SER A 204 -18.58 -14.21 -13.54
N ILE A 205 -18.28 -14.67 -14.76
CA ILE A 205 -17.10 -14.28 -15.54
C ILE A 205 -17.56 -13.89 -16.94
N ASP A 206 -17.08 -12.73 -17.41
CA ASP A 206 -17.25 -12.26 -18.77
C ASP A 206 -16.08 -12.76 -19.64
N LEU A 207 -16.41 -13.52 -20.68
CA LEU A 207 -15.48 -14.03 -21.68
C LEU A 207 -15.56 -13.21 -22.96
N SER A 208 -14.41 -12.93 -23.57
CA SER A 208 -14.31 -12.29 -24.89
C SER A 208 -13.11 -12.78 -25.68
N TRP A 209 -13.18 -12.78 -27.02
CA TRP A 209 -12.10 -13.24 -27.91
C TRP A 209 -12.19 -12.60 -29.30
N THR A 210 -11.15 -12.81 -30.10
CA THR A 210 -11.09 -12.40 -31.52
C THR A 210 -11.66 -13.49 -32.42
N ALA A 211 -12.63 -13.12 -33.26
CA ALA A 211 -13.43 -14.05 -34.06
C ALA A 211 -12.65 -14.76 -35.19
N ASN A 212 -11.58 -14.15 -35.72
CA ASN A 212 -10.75 -14.65 -36.82
C ASN A 212 -11.55 -15.29 -37.98
N GLY A 213 -12.62 -14.63 -38.44
CA GLY A 213 -13.41 -15.07 -39.59
C GLY A 213 -14.46 -16.16 -39.32
N SER A 214 -14.55 -16.69 -38.09
CA SER A 214 -15.62 -17.61 -37.68
C SER A 214 -16.85 -16.86 -37.16
N THR A 215 -18.03 -17.50 -37.21
CA THR A 215 -19.32 -16.91 -36.76
C THR A 215 -19.95 -17.66 -35.59
N SER A 216 -19.31 -18.73 -35.13
CA SER A 216 -19.76 -19.53 -33.99
C SER A 216 -18.59 -20.16 -33.25
N TRP A 217 -18.74 -20.31 -31.93
CA TRP A 217 -17.72 -20.85 -31.06
C TRP A 217 -18.32 -21.81 -30.04
N GLN A 218 -17.50 -22.77 -29.65
CA GLN A 218 -17.76 -23.65 -28.53
C GLN A 218 -16.78 -23.30 -27.40
N ILE A 219 -17.31 -23.18 -26.20
CA ILE A 219 -16.56 -22.92 -24.98
C ILE A 219 -16.75 -24.12 -24.06
N GLU A 220 -15.65 -24.61 -23.51
CA GLU A 220 -15.66 -25.61 -22.44
C GLU A 220 -15.04 -24.99 -21.18
N TYR A 221 -15.72 -25.12 -20.03
CA TYR A 221 -15.25 -24.56 -18.78
C TYR A 221 -15.47 -25.48 -17.59
N GLY A 222 -14.62 -25.36 -16.58
CA GLY A 222 -14.67 -26.17 -15.36
C GLY A 222 -13.75 -25.61 -14.29
N VAL A 223 -13.84 -26.17 -13.07
CA VAL A 223 -12.91 -25.80 -11.99
C VAL A 223 -11.47 -26.02 -12.44
N SER A 224 -10.60 -25.05 -12.17
CA SER A 224 -9.22 -25.03 -12.62
C SER A 224 -8.51 -26.34 -12.27
N GLY A 225 -7.95 -27.00 -13.29
CA GLY A 225 -7.35 -28.35 -13.16
C GLY A 225 -8.23 -29.50 -13.63
N PHE A 226 -9.44 -29.23 -14.14
CA PHE A 226 -10.26 -30.27 -14.79
C PHE A 226 -9.60 -30.82 -16.07
N VAL A 227 -9.89 -32.07 -16.41
CA VAL A 227 -9.39 -32.70 -17.64
C VAL A 227 -10.20 -32.19 -18.82
N GLN A 228 -9.53 -31.61 -19.82
CA GLN A 228 -10.19 -31.15 -21.04
C GLN A 228 -11.02 -32.26 -21.69
N GLY A 229 -12.27 -31.96 -22.07
CA GLY A 229 -13.29 -32.91 -22.51
C GLY A 229 -14.28 -33.34 -21.43
N THR A 230 -14.06 -32.98 -20.15
CA THR A 230 -14.94 -33.32 -19.02
C THR A 230 -15.65 -32.09 -18.42
N GLY A 231 -15.39 -30.90 -18.95
CA GLY A 231 -16.00 -29.66 -18.50
C GLY A 231 -17.42 -29.45 -19.00
N ILE A 232 -18.01 -28.31 -18.62
CA ILE A 232 -19.31 -27.87 -19.11
C ILE A 232 -19.11 -27.20 -20.47
N ILE A 233 -19.88 -27.63 -21.47
CA ILE A 233 -19.79 -27.13 -22.84
C ILE A 233 -20.96 -26.22 -23.15
N ILE A 234 -20.68 -25.06 -23.75
CA ILE A 234 -21.67 -24.13 -24.29
C ILE A 234 -21.27 -23.69 -25.71
N ASN A 235 -22.26 -23.31 -26.52
CA ASN A 235 -22.04 -22.75 -27.85
C ASN A 235 -22.59 -21.32 -27.91
N THR A 236 -21.94 -20.45 -28.67
CA THR A 236 -22.35 -19.06 -28.86
C THR A 236 -22.03 -18.57 -30.27
N GLN A 237 -22.82 -17.61 -30.76
CA GLN A 237 -22.63 -16.90 -32.03
C GLN A 237 -22.03 -15.51 -31.84
N ASN A 238 -21.86 -15.07 -30.59
CA ASN A 238 -21.23 -13.80 -30.26
C ASN A 238 -19.78 -14.03 -29.84
N PRO A 239 -18.83 -13.15 -30.21
CA PRO A 239 -17.43 -13.23 -29.79
C PRO A 239 -17.21 -12.82 -28.31
N ASN A 240 -18.28 -12.79 -27.52
CA ASN A 240 -18.29 -12.54 -26.09
C ASN A 240 -19.49 -13.26 -25.43
N ILE A 241 -19.38 -13.59 -24.15
CA ILE A 241 -20.45 -14.20 -23.35
C ILE A 241 -20.18 -14.04 -21.84
N THR A 242 -21.24 -13.89 -21.04
CA THR A 242 -21.15 -13.97 -19.57
C THR A 242 -21.55 -15.36 -19.09
N ILE A 243 -20.67 -16.01 -18.33
CA ILE A 243 -20.94 -17.27 -17.64
C ILE A 243 -21.43 -16.95 -16.23
N ASN A 244 -22.63 -17.41 -15.87
CA ASN A 244 -23.26 -17.17 -14.57
C ASN A 244 -23.31 -18.44 -13.72
N ASN A 245 -23.71 -18.30 -12.45
CA ASN A 245 -23.91 -19.40 -11.50
C ASN A 245 -22.62 -20.22 -11.21
N LEU A 246 -21.48 -19.54 -11.21
CA LEU A 246 -20.20 -20.12 -10.81
C LEU A 246 -20.05 -20.10 -9.29
N ASN A 247 -19.28 -21.05 -8.75
CA ASN A 247 -19.00 -21.10 -7.32
C ASN A 247 -18.04 -19.96 -6.93
N PRO A 248 -18.36 -19.15 -5.91
CA PRO A 248 -17.45 -18.11 -5.44
C PRO A 248 -16.11 -18.63 -4.97
N SER A 249 -15.11 -17.74 -4.92
CA SER A 249 -13.73 -18.07 -4.47
C SER A 249 -13.11 -19.27 -5.19
N THR A 250 -13.59 -19.60 -6.39
CA THR A 250 -13.17 -20.76 -7.18
C THR A 250 -12.48 -20.29 -8.46
N SER A 251 -11.33 -20.88 -8.76
CA SER A 251 -10.66 -20.69 -10.05
C SER A 251 -11.31 -21.56 -11.11
N TYR A 252 -11.63 -20.97 -12.26
CA TYR A 252 -12.16 -21.67 -13.43
C TYR A 252 -11.17 -21.59 -14.59
N THR A 253 -11.08 -22.66 -15.37
CA THR A 253 -10.33 -22.72 -16.62
C THR A 253 -11.30 -22.76 -17.80
N PHE A 254 -10.97 -22.03 -18.86
CA PHE A 254 -11.78 -21.92 -20.08
C PHE A 254 -10.99 -22.39 -21.30
N TYR A 255 -11.66 -23.13 -22.18
CA TYR A 255 -11.18 -23.52 -23.50
C TYR A 255 -12.14 -22.99 -24.55
N ILE A 256 -11.61 -22.51 -25.68
CA ILE A 256 -12.43 -22.07 -26.80
C ILE A 256 -11.97 -22.66 -28.12
N ARG A 257 -12.93 -23.03 -28.97
CA ARG A 257 -12.71 -23.39 -30.37
C ARG A 257 -13.78 -22.80 -31.27
N ALA A 258 -13.39 -22.44 -32.48
CA ALA A 258 -14.32 -22.00 -33.51
C ALA A 258 -15.05 -23.19 -34.13
N ILE A 259 -16.31 -22.96 -34.51
CA ILE A 259 -17.18 -23.89 -35.22
C ILE A 259 -17.37 -23.35 -36.64
N CYS A 260 -17.02 -24.14 -37.66
CA CYS A 260 -17.28 -23.82 -39.07
C CYS A 260 -17.92 -25.04 -39.76
N GLY A 261 -19.25 -25.00 -39.93
CA GLY A 261 -20.00 -26.14 -40.47
C GLY A 261 -19.91 -27.36 -39.55
N THR A 262 -19.39 -28.48 -40.06
CA THR A 262 -19.18 -29.72 -39.30
C THR A 262 -17.79 -29.82 -38.66
N ASN A 263 -16.89 -28.86 -38.91
CA ASN A 263 -15.50 -28.90 -38.45
C ASN A 263 -15.28 -27.94 -37.28
N LEU A 264 -14.27 -28.25 -36.45
CA LEU A 264 -13.86 -27.47 -35.29
C LEU A 264 -12.40 -27.05 -35.45
N SER A 265 -12.05 -25.84 -35.02
CA SER A 265 -10.65 -25.42 -34.96
C SER A 265 -9.86 -26.19 -33.89
N GLY A 266 -8.53 -26.06 -33.92
CA GLY A 266 -7.72 -26.35 -32.74
C GLY A 266 -8.18 -25.52 -31.54
N VAL A 267 -8.03 -26.06 -30.33
CA VAL A 267 -8.41 -25.35 -29.10
C VAL A 267 -7.38 -24.27 -28.83
N ALA A 268 -7.83 -23.02 -28.71
CA ALA A 268 -6.96 -21.91 -28.38
C ALA A 268 -7.08 -21.56 -26.89
N GLN A 269 -5.92 -21.32 -26.27
CA GLN A 269 -5.66 -20.73 -24.95
C GLN A 269 -6.39 -21.35 -23.75
N ILE A 270 -5.59 -21.76 -22.76
CA ILE A 270 -6.01 -21.95 -21.37
C ILE A 270 -5.96 -20.57 -20.73
N GLN A 271 -7.10 -20.03 -20.32
CA GLN A 271 -7.11 -18.91 -19.39
C GLN A 271 -7.77 -19.36 -18.09
N SER A 272 -7.06 -19.20 -16.99
CA SER A 272 -7.60 -19.39 -15.66
C SER A 272 -7.99 -18.03 -15.08
N SER A 273 -9.19 -17.94 -14.54
CA SER A 273 -9.67 -16.76 -13.83
C SER A 273 -10.21 -17.17 -12.48
N THR A 274 -9.80 -16.45 -11.43
CA THR A 274 -10.23 -16.71 -10.05
C THR A 274 -11.28 -15.70 -9.68
N LEU A 275 -12.46 -16.18 -9.29
CA LEU A 275 -13.49 -15.36 -8.67
C LEU A 275 -12.93 -14.88 -7.32
N THR A 276 -12.73 -13.58 -7.14
CA THR A 276 -12.21 -13.01 -5.89
C THR A 276 -13.36 -12.56 -4.99
N GLU A 277 -13.29 -12.92 -3.71
CA GLU A 277 -14.13 -12.36 -2.66
C GLU A 277 -13.24 -11.59 -1.68
N CYS A 278 -13.26 -10.27 -1.68
CA CYS A 278 -12.54 -9.49 -0.67
C CYS A 278 -13.40 -9.29 0.59
N ASN A 279 -13.86 -10.39 1.18
CA ASN A 279 -14.62 -10.35 2.43
C ASN A 279 -13.71 -10.67 3.63
N THR A 280 -13.88 -9.95 4.74
CA THR A 280 -13.20 -10.22 6.01
C THR A 280 -14.25 -10.47 7.09
N PHE A 281 -14.41 -11.71 7.55
CA PHE A 281 -15.38 -12.07 8.58
C PHE A 281 -14.67 -12.60 9.83
N LEU A 282 -14.96 -12.01 10.99
CA LEU A 282 -14.35 -12.37 12.27
C LEU A 282 -15.40 -12.48 13.36
N GLY A 283 -15.79 -13.70 13.76
CA GLY A 283 -16.76 -13.96 14.81
C GLY A 283 -17.66 -15.15 14.49
N ASP A 284 -18.32 -15.73 15.49
CA ASP A 284 -19.19 -16.89 15.30
C ASP A 284 -20.39 -16.55 14.41
N LEU A 285 -20.63 -17.33 13.35
CA LEU A 285 -21.65 -17.09 12.31
C LEU A 285 -21.54 -15.74 11.57
N ALA A 286 -20.41 -15.03 11.66
CA ALA A 286 -20.19 -13.79 10.91
C ALA A 286 -20.22 -14.06 9.39
N GLY A 287 -21.05 -13.32 8.66
CA GLY A 287 -21.18 -13.42 7.20
C GLY A 287 -21.78 -14.74 6.69
N ASN A 288 -22.29 -15.61 7.57
CA ASN A 288 -22.87 -16.88 7.16
C ASN A 288 -24.10 -16.63 6.25
N ASN A 289 -24.21 -17.36 5.14
CA ASN A 289 -25.14 -17.12 4.02
C ASN A 289 -25.12 -15.69 3.42
N SER A 290 -24.03 -14.93 3.57
CA SER A 290 -23.86 -13.67 2.82
C SER A 290 -23.30 -13.95 1.42
N VAL A 291 -23.82 -13.28 0.39
CA VAL A 291 -23.37 -13.44 -1.02
C VAL A 291 -22.70 -12.20 -1.60
N GLY A 292 -22.64 -11.11 -0.84
CA GLY A 292 -22.03 -9.84 -1.29
C GLY A 292 -20.51 -9.83 -1.13
N ILE A 293 -19.83 -9.04 -1.96
CA ILE A 293 -18.36 -8.89 -1.98
C ILE A 293 -17.88 -7.60 -1.29
N ASN A 294 -16.58 -7.50 -0.99
CA ASN A 294 -15.93 -6.33 -0.38
C ASN A 294 -16.49 -5.95 1.00
N ASN A 295 -16.93 -6.93 1.78
CA ASN A 295 -17.52 -6.73 3.10
C ASN A 295 -16.51 -6.99 4.24
N THR A 296 -16.58 -6.22 5.33
CA THR A 296 -15.81 -6.45 6.56
C THR A 296 -16.77 -6.61 7.74
N PHE A 297 -16.94 -7.83 8.26
CA PHE A 297 -17.83 -8.14 9.38
C PHE A 297 -17.04 -8.63 10.59
N VAL A 298 -17.25 -8.02 11.75
CA VAL A 298 -16.55 -8.38 12.98
C VAL A 298 -17.57 -8.47 14.13
N GLY A 299 -17.74 -9.65 14.73
CA GLY A 299 -18.73 -9.92 15.79
C GLY A 299 -19.54 -11.20 15.53
N CYS A 300 -20.28 -11.67 16.55
CA CYS A 300 -21.11 -12.87 16.42
C CYS A 300 -22.43 -12.56 15.68
N GLU A 301 -22.81 -13.39 14.71
CA GLU A 301 -23.95 -13.25 13.79
C GLU A 301 -23.97 -11.95 12.97
N THR A 302 -22.85 -11.24 12.91
CA THR A 302 -22.69 -10.01 12.13
C THR A 302 -22.82 -10.31 10.64
N GLY A 303 -23.69 -9.59 9.93
CA GLY A 303 -23.91 -9.78 8.49
C GLY A 303 -24.52 -11.14 8.11
N LEU A 304 -25.12 -11.87 9.06
CA LEU A 304 -25.79 -13.15 8.78
C LEU A 304 -26.94 -12.95 7.78
N ASN A 305 -26.95 -13.72 6.68
CA ASN A 305 -27.89 -13.59 5.56
C ASN A 305 -27.90 -12.17 4.92
N SER A 306 -26.75 -11.50 4.85
CA SER A 306 -26.61 -10.18 4.19
C SER A 306 -26.22 -10.32 2.72
N ASN A 307 -26.98 -9.79 1.76
CA ASN A 307 -26.67 -9.93 0.32
C ASN A 307 -26.00 -8.69 -0.30
N GLY A 308 -25.79 -7.63 0.47
CA GLY A 308 -25.19 -6.40 -0.05
C GLY A 308 -23.66 -6.40 -0.10
N PHE A 309 -23.08 -5.53 -0.93
CA PHE A 309 -21.64 -5.41 -1.16
C PHE A 309 -21.03 -4.12 -0.56
N GLY A 310 -19.74 -4.16 -0.24
CA GLY A 310 -18.98 -2.98 0.20
C GLY A 310 -19.30 -2.50 1.63
N ASN A 311 -19.79 -3.38 2.50
CA ASN A 311 -20.27 -3.01 3.83
C ASN A 311 -19.23 -3.28 4.93
N THR A 312 -19.23 -2.46 5.99
CA THR A 312 -18.38 -2.65 7.17
C THR A 312 -19.23 -2.75 8.42
N PHE A 313 -19.34 -3.94 9.02
CA PHE A 313 -20.15 -4.21 10.20
C PHE A 313 -19.28 -4.64 11.40
N LEU A 314 -19.56 -4.08 12.57
CA LEU A 314 -18.87 -4.40 13.82
C LEU A 314 -19.89 -4.53 14.96
N GLY A 315 -20.04 -5.72 15.56
CA GLY A 315 -20.89 -5.97 16.74
C GLY A 315 -21.91 -7.10 16.57
N PHE A 316 -22.43 -7.63 17.69
CA PHE A 316 -23.35 -8.78 17.71
C PHE A 316 -24.61 -8.48 16.88
N ASN A 317 -24.95 -9.32 15.88
CA ASN A 317 -26.09 -9.14 14.97
C ASN A 317 -26.09 -7.85 14.13
N ALA A 318 -24.98 -7.10 14.05
CA ALA A 318 -24.92 -5.94 13.19
C ALA A 318 -25.10 -6.34 11.70
N GLY A 319 -26.02 -5.68 10.99
CA GLY A 319 -26.30 -5.92 9.57
C GLY A 319 -26.87 -7.30 9.23
N LYS A 320 -27.47 -8.00 10.20
CA LYS A 320 -28.15 -9.27 9.93
C LYS A 320 -29.40 -9.05 9.04
N LEU A 321 -29.61 -9.92 8.04
CA LEU A 321 -30.74 -9.87 7.08
C LEU A 321 -30.81 -8.60 6.21
N GLN A 322 -29.68 -7.94 5.97
CA GLN A 322 -29.62 -6.65 5.27
C GLN A 322 -29.20 -6.84 3.80
N ASN A 323 -29.87 -6.19 2.83
CA ASN A 323 -29.53 -6.30 1.39
C ASN A 323 -28.90 -4.99 0.82
N GLY A 324 -28.54 -4.06 1.70
CA GLY A 324 -28.01 -2.75 1.35
C GLY A 324 -26.52 -2.72 1.05
N ASN A 325 -26.07 -1.73 0.27
CA ASN A 325 -24.68 -1.62 -0.19
C ASN A 325 -23.94 -0.42 0.43
N GLY A 326 -22.63 -0.55 0.65
CA GLY A 326 -21.80 0.57 1.09
C GLY A 326 -22.16 1.13 2.47
N ASN A 327 -22.66 0.32 3.38
CA ASN A 327 -23.08 0.73 4.72
C ASN A 327 -21.99 0.46 5.78
N ILE A 328 -21.92 1.29 6.80
CA ILE A 328 -21.07 1.10 7.98
C ILE A 328 -21.96 0.97 9.21
N TYR A 329 -22.02 -0.21 9.83
CA TYR A 329 -22.83 -0.46 11.03
C TYR A 329 -21.96 -0.87 12.22
N ILE A 330 -22.02 -0.13 13.32
CA ILE A 330 -21.15 -0.36 14.48
C ILE A 330 -21.99 -0.41 15.76
N GLY A 331 -22.16 -1.60 16.36
CA GLY A 331 -22.92 -1.80 17.60
C GLY A 331 -23.69 -3.13 17.64
N LYS A 332 -24.42 -3.38 18.72
CA LYS A 332 -25.28 -4.56 18.86
C LYS A 332 -26.59 -4.36 18.09
N ASN A 333 -26.99 -5.33 17.26
CA ASN A 333 -28.19 -5.34 16.41
C ASN A 333 -28.32 -4.16 15.43
N THR A 334 -27.26 -3.39 15.21
CA THR A 334 -27.26 -2.20 14.37
C THR A 334 -27.56 -2.56 12.92
N GLY A 335 -28.53 -1.91 12.29
CA GLY A 335 -28.83 -2.13 10.88
C GLY A 335 -29.47 -3.49 10.55
N TYR A 336 -30.01 -4.19 11.55
CA TYR A 336 -30.75 -5.44 11.35
C TYR A 336 -31.93 -5.21 10.39
N GLY A 337 -31.96 -5.93 9.26
CA GLY A 337 -33.05 -5.89 8.28
C GLY A 337 -33.13 -4.64 7.41
N LEU A 338 -32.12 -3.74 7.43
CA LEU A 338 -32.14 -2.49 6.67
C LEU A 338 -31.48 -2.65 5.30
N SER A 339 -32.18 -2.38 4.20
CA SER A 339 -31.67 -2.67 2.84
C SER A 339 -31.26 -1.45 2.02
N GLY A 340 -31.01 -0.30 2.65
CA GLY A 340 -30.63 0.93 1.94
C GLY A 340 -29.12 1.10 1.73
N ARG A 341 -28.67 2.21 1.13
CA ARG A 341 -27.29 2.39 0.64
C ARG A 341 -26.58 3.60 1.24
N GLY A 342 -25.28 3.44 1.53
CA GLY A 342 -24.39 4.56 1.87
C GLY A 342 -24.62 5.15 3.25
N ASN A 343 -25.08 4.33 4.21
CA ASN A 343 -25.40 4.80 5.56
C ASN A 343 -24.27 4.53 6.54
N ILE A 344 -24.14 5.38 7.56
CA ILE A 344 -23.30 5.13 8.74
C ILE A 344 -24.21 5.08 9.95
N ILE A 345 -24.28 3.95 10.64
CA ILE A 345 -25.12 3.74 11.82
C ILE A 345 -24.25 3.22 12.96
N MET A 346 -24.28 3.89 14.11
CA MET A 346 -23.53 3.49 15.30
C MET A 346 -24.42 3.47 16.54
N GLY A 347 -24.33 2.41 17.36
CA GLY A 347 -25.16 2.14 18.55
C GLY A 347 -26.20 1.04 18.32
N ASN A 348 -27.24 0.93 19.15
CA ASN A 348 -28.33 -0.07 19.02
C ASN A 348 -29.70 0.57 18.62
N PRO A 349 -29.83 1.21 17.44
CA PRO A 349 -31.10 1.79 17.01
C PRO A 349 -32.07 0.71 16.52
N ILE A 350 -33.30 0.72 17.05
CA ILE A 350 -34.39 -0.14 16.58
C ILE A 350 -35.14 0.65 15.50
N LEU A 351 -34.89 0.32 14.23
CA LEU A 351 -35.44 1.04 13.08
C LEU A 351 -36.61 0.25 12.46
N ASN A 352 -37.77 0.90 12.31
CA ASN A 352 -38.98 0.31 11.70
C ASN A 352 -39.11 0.59 10.19
N SER A 353 -38.20 1.37 9.59
CA SER A 353 -38.20 1.63 8.15
C SER A 353 -37.22 0.71 7.43
N PRO A 354 -37.65 -0.12 6.47
CA PRO A 354 -36.78 -1.12 5.83
C PRO A 354 -35.75 -0.55 4.85
N ILE A 355 -35.91 0.71 4.40
CA ILE A 355 -35.05 1.33 3.38
C ILE A 355 -34.71 2.76 3.83
N ILE A 356 -33.41 3.06 3.95
CA ILE A 356 -32.85 4.39 4.24
C ILE A 356 -31.57 4.59 3.44
N ASN A 357 -31.36 5.73 2.79
CA ASN A 357 -30.14 6.00 2.03
C ASN A 357 -29.39 7.22 2.59
N THR A 358 -28.06 7.20 2.43
CA THR A 358 -27.17 8.37 2.62
C THR A 358 -27.33 9.07 3.97
N SER A 359 -27.56 8.31 5.04
CA SER A 359 -27.84 8.85 6.37
C SER A 359 -26.75 8.52 7.39
N LEU A 360 -26.48 9.45 8.32
CA LEU A 360 -25.58 9.26 9.47
C LEU A 360 -26.40 9.24 10.75
N LEU A 361 -26.45 8.09 11.42
CA LEU A 361 -27.20 7.87 12.66
C LEU A 361 -26.23 7.45 13.76
N LEU A 362 -26.08 8.24 14.82
CA LEU A 362 -25.18 7.97 15.93
C LEU A 362 -25.95 8.05 17.26
N GLY A 363 -26.03 6.96 18.03
CA GLY A 363 -26.72 6.98 19.34
C GLY A 363 -27.29 5.65 19.87
N GLU A 364 -27.59 5.62 21.17
CA GLU A 364 -28.28 4.52 21.89
C GLU A 364 -29.72 4.95 22.26
N PRO A 365 -30.68 4.00 22.31
CA PRO A 365 -31.57 3.57 21.24
C PRO A 365 -32.66 4.59 20.86
N VAL A 366 -32.96 4.73 19.56
CA VAL A 366 -34.07 5.55 19.04
C VAL A 366 -35.16 4.69 18.41
N PHE A 367 -36.42 4.86 18.83
CA PHE A 367 -37.60 4.31 18.15
C PHE A 367 -38.09 5.31 17.08
N LEU A 368 -37.64 5.15 15.83
CA LEU A 368 -38.05 6.00 14.72
C LEU A 368 -38.98 5.25 13.77
N ASN A 369 -40.24 5.70 13.74
CA ASN A 369 -41.32 5.06 12.99
C ASN A 369 -41.29 5.40 11.49
N SER A 370 -40.47 6.37 11.06
CA SER A 370 -40.31 6.78 9.66
C SER A 370 -39.06 7.65 9.50
N LEU A 371 -38.02 7.13 8.84
CA LEU A 371 -36.86 7.91 8.39
C LEU A 371 -37.02 8.24 6.90
N THR A 372 -36.54 9.41 6.48
CA THR A 372 -36.37 9.79 5.07
C THR A 372 -34.88 9.73 4.69
N ASP A 373 -34.55 9.61 3.40
CA ASP A 373 -33.17 9.60 2.91
C ASP A 373 -32.45 10.94 3.20
N ASN A 374 -31.10 10.95 3.21
CA ASN A 374 -30.27 12.14 3.46
C ASN A 374 -30.49 12.81 4.83
N MET A 375 -30.41 12.04 5.92
CA MET A 375 -30.52 12.59 7.28
C MET A 375 -29.22 12.50 8.09
N LEU A 376 -28.96 13.51 8.93
CA LEU A 376 -28.03 13.44 10.06
C LEU A 376 -28.83 13.35 11.36
N LEU A 377 -28.64 12.31 12.16
CA LEU A 377 -29.19 12.22 13.51
C LEU A 377 -28.12 11.80 14.50
N ILE A 378 -27.89 12.63 15.51
CA ILE A 378 -26.99 12.32 16.63
C ILE A 378 -27.79 12.49 17.91
N GLU A 379 -28.07 11.39 18.61
CA GLU A 379 -28.92 11.38 19.81
C GLU A 379 -28.31 10.51 20.92
N LYS A 380 -28.57 10.86 22.19
CA LYS A 380 -28.36 9.98 23.35
C LYS A 380 -29.69 9.83 24.07
N ASN A 381 -30.32 8.66 24.02
CA ASN A 381 -31.64 8.43 24.60
C ASN A 381 -31.57 7.47 25.80
N ASN A 382 -32.22 7.83 26.92
CA ASN A 382 -32.50 6.93 28.04
C ASN A 382 -33.88 6.30 27.81
N THR A 383 -33.90 4.98 27.71
CA THR A 383 -35.04 4.08 27.56
C THR A 383 -36.46 4.64 27.81
N ASN A 384 -37.26 4.61 26.74
CA ASN A 384 -38.73 4.62 26.65
C ASN A 384 -39.45 5.97 26.46
N ALA A 385 -40.30 5.97 25.42
CA ALA A 385 -41.34 6.93 25.07
C ALA A 385 -40.91 8.14 24.21
N ARG A 386 -41.63 8.29 23.09
CA ARG A 386 -41.59 9.35 22.08
C ARG A 386 -42.10 10.71 22.61
N THR A 387 -41.97 10.95 23.91
CA THR A 387 -42.55 12.10 24.61
C THR A 387 -41.49 12.73 25.51
N LEU A 388 -40.96 13.87 25.06
CA LEU A 388 -40.31 14.91 25.86
C LEU A 388 -39.02 14.48 26.60
N GLY A 389 -37.83 14.60 26.00
CA GLY A 389 -36.62 14.36 26.80
C GLY A 389 -35.19 14.72 26.32
N ASN A 390 -34.82 14.66 25.03
CA ASN A 390 -33.37 14.54 24.72
C ASN A 390 -32.73 15.65 23.90
N ASN A 391 -31.44 15.84 24.15
CA ASN A 391 -30.54 16.60 23.29
C ASN A 391 -30.25 15.78 22.03
N TYR A 392 -30.55 16.31 20.85
CA TYR A 392 -30.20 15.68 19.58
C TYR A 392 -29.83 16.71 18.52
N ILE A 393 -28.97 16.31 17.59
CA ILE A 393 -28.68 17.05 16.36
C ILE A 393 -29.45 16.37 15.25
N GLU A 394 -30.32 17.11 14.56
CA GLU A 394 -31.05 16.62 13.39
C GLU A 394 -30.78 17.51 12.18
N GLY A 395 -30.38 16.89 11.08
CA GLY A 395 -30.32 17.50 9.77
C GLY A 395 -31.21 16.74 8.80
N ASP A 396 -32.18 17.41 8.20
CA ASP A 396 -32.92 16.93 7.04
C ASP A 396 -32.44 17.74 5.84
N PHE A 397 -31.50 17.17 5.08
CA PHE A 397 -30.88 17.86 3.96
C PHE A 397 -31.84 18.00 2.76
N ASN A 398 -32.89 17.17 2.65
CA ASN A 398 -33.92 17.35 1.64
C ASN A 398 -34.77 18.59 1.93
N LYS A 399 -35.04 18.87 3.21
CA LYS A 399 -35.73 20.09 3.65
C LYS A 399 -34.80 21.28 3.86
N ARG A 400 -33.48 21.10 3.72
CA ARG A 400 -32.44 22.09 4.04
C ARG A 400 -32.52 22.59 5.49
N ILE A 401 -32.87 21.70 6.41
CA ILE A 401 -33.00 22.01 7.84
C ILE A 401 -31.81 21.39 8.58
N PHE A 402 -31.17 22.16 9.44
CA PHE A 402 -30.14 21.69 10.38
C PHE A 402 -30.44 22.30 11.75
N GLN A 403 -30.73 21.47 12.74
CA GLN A 403 -31.20 21.90 14.06
C GLN A 403 -30.47 21.19 15.20
N PHE A 404 -30.18 21.97 16.26
CA PHE A 404 -29.72 21.47 17.55
C PHE A 404 -30.89 21.53 18.53
N ASN A 405 -31.48 20.38 18.88
CA ASN A 405 -32.47 20.31 19.93
C ASN A 405 -31.75 20.06 21.25
N LEU A 406 -31.84 20.99 22.19
CA LEU A 406 -31.25 20.87 23.52
C LEU A 406 -32.39 20.86 24.55
N ASN A 407 -32.66 19.71 25.14
CA ASN A 407 -33.68 19.54 26.17
C ASN A 407 -33.14 19.93 27.55
N LYS A 408 -33.25 21.21 27.84
CA LYS A 408 -33.67 21.65 29.17
C LYS A 408 -35.10 22.13 28.97
N THR A 409 -36.05 21.72 29.80
CA THR A 409 -37.26 22.50 30.01
C THR A 409 -36.82 23.91 30.42
N ILE A 410 -36.67 24.79 29.44
CA ILE A 410 -36.94 26.18 29.68
C ILE A 410 -38.46 26.20 29.60
N ASP A 411 -39.12 26.49 30.71
CA ASP A 411 -40.36 27.26 30.66
C ASP A 411 -40.03 28.46 29.78
N SER A 412 -40.21 28.33 28.46
CA SER A 412 -39.81 29.37 27.51
C SER A 412 -40.73 30.52 27.77
N LYS A 413 -40.34 31.37 28.73
CA LYS A 413 -41.11 32.53 29.14
C LYS A 413 -41.35 33.40 27.93
N LEU A 414 -40.49 33.36 26.90
CA LEU A 414 -40.58 34.15 25.68
C LEU A 414 -40.36 33.30 24.42
N ILE A 415 -41.24 33.46 23.44
CA ILE A 415 -41.18 32.92 22.08
C ILE A 415 -41.00 34.11 21.12
N ILE A 416 -40.08 33.99 20.15
CA ILE A 416 -39.84 34.99 19.10
C ILE A 416 -40.14 34.38 17.72
N ASN A 417 -41.09 34.93 16.97
CA ASN A 417 -41.50 34.46 15.65
C ASN A 417 -41.90 35.63 14.73
N SER A 418 -41.33 35.75 13.54
CA SER A 418 -41.54 36.89 12.64
C SER A 418 -42.81 36.72 11.80
N ILE A 419 -43.95 37.20 12.33
CA ILE A 419 -45.22 37.25 11.58
C ILE A 419 -45.58 38.72 11.33
N SER A 420 -45.88 39.05 10.08
CA SER A 420 -46.31 40.39 9.67
C SER A 420 -47.57 40.83 10.44
N GLY A 421 -47.52 42.02 11.05
CA GLY A 421 -48.65 42.59 11.80
C GLY A 421 -48.64 42.37 13.32
N ASN A 422 -47.65 41.66 13.88
CA ASN A 422 -47.45 41.50 15.33
C ASN A 422 -45.98 41.77 15.72
N SER A 423 -45.70 41.99 17.01
CA SER A 423 -44.33 42.21 17.53
C SER A 423 -43.40 41.00 17.37
N GLY A 424 -43.98 39.83 17.07
CA GLY A 424 -43.29 38.55 17.02
C GLY A 424 -42.89 37.99 18.37
N LEU A 425 -43.20 38.68 19.48
CA LEU A 425 -42.85 38.27 20.84
C LEU A 425 -44.09 37.73 21.57
N ARG A 426 -44.01 36.54 22.17
CA ARG A 426 -45.10 35.91 22.94
C ARG A 426 -44.59 35.30 24.25
N PHE A 427 -45.22 35.61 25.38
CA PHE A 427 -44.95 34.97 26.66
C PHE A 427 -45.90 33.80 26.93
N THR A 428 -45.41 32.69 27.50
CA THR A 428 -46.21 31.47 27.72
C THR A 428 -46.77 31.33 29.15
N GLY A 429 -46.21 32.07 30.11
CA GLY A 429 -46.58 32.02 31.53
C GLY A 429 -47.25 33.28 32.08
N ILE A 430 -47.49 34.29 31.24
CA ILE A 430 -48.20 35.53 31.59
C ILE A 430 -49.26 35.75 30.50
N ASN A 431 -50.52 35.96 30.90
CA ASN A 431 -51.63 36.26 30.00
C ASN A 431 -52.42 37.47 30.53
N SER A 432 -53.49 37.87 29.83
CA SER A 432 -54.32 39.01 30.23
C SER A 432 -54.93 38.93 31.65
N ASN A 433 -54.90 37.76 32.30
CA ASN A 433 -55.43 37.52 33.64
C ASN A 433 -54.33 37.47 34.72
N SER A 434 -53.06 37.68 34.36
CA SER A 434 -51.97 37.72 35.33
C SER A 434 -52.07 38.99 36.21
N PRO A 435 -51.89 38.89 37.55
CA PRO A 435 -52.10 40.03 38.44
C PRO A 435 -51.14 41.18 38.11
N THR A 436 -51.68 42.38 37.95
CA THR A 436 -50.88 43.59 37.69
C THR A 436 -51.22 44.68 38.69
N THR A 437 -50.22 45.13 39.44
CA THR A 437 -50.24 46.43 40.14
C THR A 437 -49.56 47.43 39.21
N ILE A 438 -50.36 48.34 38.62
CA ILE A 438 -49.87 49.34 37.67
C ILE A 438 -49.56 50.62 38.46
N PRO A 439 -48.30 51.11 38.50
CA PRO A 439 -48.01 52.45 38.95
C PRO A 439 -48.54 53.45 37.94
N SER A 440 -49.12 54.55 38.41
CA SER A 440 -50.08 55.39 37.69
C SER A 440 -49.65 55.99 36.34
N ASN A 441 -48.37 55.95 35.91
CA ASN A 441 -47.89 56.72 34.75
C ASN A 441 -46.94 55.96 33.77
N GLY A 442 -47.09 54.66 33.56
CA GLY A 442 -46.25 53.89 32.61
C GLY A 442 -46.92 53.58 31.26
N LYS A 443 -46.19 53.73 30.13
CA LYS A 443 -46.52 53.01 28.89
C LYS A 443 -46.17 51.54 29.11
N VAL A 444 -47.15 50.64 29.05
CA VAL A 444 -46.94 49.21 29.29
C VAL A 444 -47.07 48.43 27.98
N LEU A 445 -46.11 47.54 27.77
CA LEU A 445 -46.29 46.40 26.87
C LEU A 445 -47.24 45.44 27.59
N THR A 446 -48.40 45.19 27.00
CA THR A 446 -49.37 44.24 27.53
C THR A 446 -49.28 42.93 26.75
N VAL A 447 -49.78 41.86 27.35
CA VAL A 447 -49.93 40.56 26.69
C VAL A 447 -51.41 40.25 26.50
N ASP A 448 -51.78 39.78 25.32
CA ASP A 448 -53.15 39.32 25.08
C ASP A 448 -53.45 37.99 25.81
N ILE A 449 -54.67 37.47 25.67
CA ILE A 449 -55.07 36.19 26.29
C ILE A 449 -54.20 34.99 25.83
N ASN A 450 -53.52 35.14 24.71
CA ASN A 450 -52.62 34.13 24.15
C ASN A 450 -51.15 34.38 24.55
N GLY A 451 -50.84 35.50 25.21
CA GLY A 451 -49.51 35.89 25.64
C GLY A 451 -48.73 36.77 24.65
N ASN A 452 -49.35 37.23 23.55
CA ASN A 452 -48.66 38.03 22.53
C ASN A 452 -48.44 39.46 23.01
N VAL A 453 -47.23 39.99 22.80
CA VAL A 453 -46.82 41.31 23.30
C VAL A 453 -47.29 42.42 22.36
N GLY A 454 -48.08 43.36 22.87
CA GLY A 454 -48.61 44.52 22.14
C GLY A 454 -48.51 45.84 22.92
N LEU A 455 -48.70 46.97 22.23
CA LEU A 455 -48.65 48.31 22.82
C LEU A 455 -50.07 48.77 23.21
N SER A 456 -50.31 49.15 24.47
CA SER A 456 -51.56 49.77 24.91
C SER A 456 -51.34 51.20 25.39
N ALA A 457 -52.24 52.12 25.03
CA ALA A 457 -52.16 53.53 25.36
C ALA A 457 -53.11 53.88 26.52
N VAL A 458 -52.56 54.36 27.63
CA VAL A 458 -53.31 55.13 28.63
C VAL A 458 -52.68 56.52 28.75
N SER A 459 -53.57 57.51 28.73
CA SER A 459 -53.31 58.95 28.60
C SER A 459 -52.83 59.61 29.89
N GLY A 460 -51.86 60.53 29.77
CA GLY A 460 -51.76 61.70 30.64
C GLY A 460 -50.39 61.95 31.30
N GLY A 461 -49.78 63.08 30.97
CA GLY A 461 -49.07 63.93 31.94
C GLY A 461 -47.62 63.60 32.32
N VAL A 462 -46.69 64.10 31.50
CA VAL A 462 -45.29 64.50 31.75
C VAL A 462 -44.74 64.37 33.20
N ASN A 463 -43.68 63.55 33.38
CA ASN A 463 -42.72 63.65 34.50
C ASN A 463 -41.30 63.23 34.04
N PRO A 464 -40.21 63.88 34.50
CA PRO A 464 -38.82 63.59 34.15
C PRO A 464 -38.26 62.47 35.04
N ASN A 465 -37.43 61.61 34.43
CA ASN A 465 -36.48 60.62 35.00
C ASN A 465 -36.59 59.29 34.24
N ALA A 466 -35.92 59.25 33.10
CA ALA A 466 -35.63 58.03 32.37
C ALA A 466 -34.56 57.24 33.14
N VAL A 467 -34.86 55.99 33.51
CA VAL A 467 -33.86 55.00 33.90
C VAL A 467 -33.51 54.21 32.64
N ILE A 468 -32.30 54.43 32.16
CA ILE A 468 -31.82 54.01 30.85
C ILE A 468 -31.29 52.56 30.96
N GLN A 469 -31.81 51.65 30.13
CA GLN A 469 -31.18 50.36 29.88
C GLN A 469 -29.92 50.63 29.08
N ASN A 470 -28.77 50.58 29.73
CA ASN A 470 -27.53 50.94 29.07
C ASN A 470 -26.78 49.73 28.55
N GLU A 471 -26.78 49.59 27.23
CA GLU A 471 -26.07 48.51 26.54
C GLU A 471 -24.56 48.78 26.45
N VAL A 472 -24.11 50.04 26.50
CA VAL A 472 -22.71 50.44 26.35
C VAL A 472 -22.38 51.68 27.21
N TYR A 473 -21.34 51.61 28.04
CA TYR A 473 -20.79 52.76 28.78
C TYR A 473 -19.62 53.37 28.00
N THR A 474 -19.59 54.69 27.78
CA THR A 474 -18.50 55.34 27.03
C THR A 474 -17.71 56.32 27.90
N ILE A 475 -16.38 56.14 27.95
CA ILE A 475 -15.46 57.00 28.70
C ILE A 475 -14.64 57.84 27.71
N GLY A 476 -14.58 59.16 27.90
CA GLY A 476 -13.90 60.06 26.96
C GLY A 476 -13.11 61.20 27.62
N SER A 477 -11.94 61.51 27.04
CA SER A 477 -11.09 62.66 27.39
C SER A 477 -11.72 63.98 26.95
N LYS A 478 -11.58 65.05 27.76
CA LYS A 478 -12.13 66.39 27.49
C LYS A 478 -11.40 67.15 26.37
N VAL A 479 -10.45 66.54 25.66
CA VAL A 479 -9.66 67.22 24.62
C VAL A 479 -9.64 66.37 23.36
N LEU A 480 -10.54 66.68 22.41
CA LEU A 480 -10.32 66.81 20.97
C LEU A 480 -11.65 67.22 20.28
N THR A 481 -11.53 68.09 19.28
CA THR A 481 -12.58 68.81 18.52
C THR A 481 -13.63 67.92 17.84
N PRO A 482 -14.85 68.41 17.58
CA PRO A 482 -16.00 67.57 17.20
C PRO A 482 -15.84 66.97 15.80
N ILE A 483 -15.70 65.65 15.73
CA ILE A 483 -15.95 64.86 14.52
C ILE A 483 -17.42 64.46 14.52
N SER A 484 -18.11 64.84 13.44
CA SER A 484 -19.50 64.50 13.15
C SER A 484 -19.67 62.99 12.96
N LEU A 485 -20.32 62.31 13.91
CA LEU A 485 -20.78 60.92 13.76
C LEU A 485 -22.21 60.92 13.23
N ILE A 486 -22.39 60.23 12.11
CA ILE A 486 -23.66 59.98 11.43
C ILE A 486 -24.56 59.13 12.35
N GLN A 487 -25.75 59.66 12.65
CA GLN A 487 -26.85 58.89 13.21
C GLN A 487 -27.26 57.80 12.21
N ASN A 488 -27.10 56.53 12.61
CA ASN A 488 -28.02 55.46 12.28
C ASN A 488 -27.93 54.42 13.42
N ASP A 489 -29.08 54.10 13.99
CA ASP A 489 -29.34 53.01 14.95
C ASP A 489 -28.43 52.99 16.20
N SER A 490 -28.72 53.85 17.19
CA SER A 490 -27.89 53.98 18.40
C SER A 490 -28.54 53.38 19.66
N PRO A 491 -27.82 52.49 20.37
CA PRO A 491 -28.00 52.25 21.80
C PRO A 491 -27.82 53.54 22.60
N THR A 492 -28.42 53.64 23.78
CA THR A 492 -28.21 54.78 24.69
C THR A 492 -26.80 54.78 25.28
N TYR A 493 -26.00 55.80 24.90
CA TYR A 493 -24.64 56.02 25.40
C TYR A 493 -24.64 56.93 26.64
N HIS A 494 -23.96 56.51 27.72
CA HIS A 494 -23.57 57.41 28.80
C HIS A 494 -22.16 57.92 28.53
N LEU A 495 -22.02 59.23 28.26
CA LEU A 495 -20.74 59.92 28.23
C LEU A 495 -20.43 60.47 29.62
N VAL A 496 -19.29 60.08 30.18
CA VAL A 496 -18.70 60.77 31.34
C VAL A 496 -17.44 61.49 30.89
N SER A 497 -17.39 62.81 31.12
CA SER A 497 -16.23 63.64 30.83
C SER A 497 -15.11 63.36 31.83
N TYR A 498 -13.99 62.82 31.35
CA TYR A 498 -12.79 62.58 32.13
C TYR A 498 -11.98 63.88 32.28
N THR A 499 -11.69 64.30 33.52
CA THR A 499 -10.84 65.46 33.81
C THR A 499 -9.38 65.02 34.02
N PRO A 500 -8.37 65.77 33.56
CA PRO A 500 -6.97 65.49 33.88
C PRO A 500 -6.75 65.48 35.40
N GLY A 501 -6.54 64.30 35.99
CA GLY A 501 -6.42 64.08 37.44
C GLY A 501 -7.29 62.94 37.98
N ASP A 502 -8.34 62.54 37.26
CA ASP A 502 -9.14 61.35 37.61
C ASP A 502 -8.42 60.07 37.20
N PHE A 503 -8.69 58.94 37.87
CA PHE A 503 -8.14 57.63 37.50
C PHE A 503 -9.19 56.78 36.81
N LEU A 504 -8.83 56.19 35.66
CA LEU A 504 -9.76 55.45 34.79
C LEU A 504 -10.34 54.19 35.48
N ASN A 505 -9.60 53.54 36.37
CA ASN A 505 -10.10 52.40 37.14
C ASN A 505 -11.37 52.77 37.94
N ASN A 506 -11.45 53.98 38.52
CA ASN A 506 -12.65 54.42 39.23
C ASN A 506 -13.86 54.56 38.28
N ALA A 507 -13.65 55.05 37.06
CA ALA A 507 -14.73 55.20 36.08
C ALA A 507 -15.23 53.84 35.57
N ILE A 508 -14.32 52.89 35.37
CA ILE A 508 -14.65 51.51 35.00
C ILE A 508 -15.37 50.80 36.13
N ASP A 509 -14.87 50.88 37.37
CA ASP A 509 -15.52 50.29 38.54
C ASP A 509 -16.93 50.85 38.75
N ASN A 510 -17.12 52.16 38.56
CA ASN A 510 -18.44 52.79 38.61
C ASN A 510 -19.38 52.25 37.53
N ALA A 511 -18.90 52.06 36.29
CA ALA A 511 -19.69 51.49 35.21
C ALA A 511 -20.09 50.03 35.50
N LEU A 512 -19.14 49.24 36.01
CA LEU A 512 -19.38 47.85 36.36
C LEU A 512 -20.37 47.72 37.54
N ASN A 513 -20.24 48.57 38.56
CA ASN A 513 -21.18 48.68 39.67
C ASN A 513 -22.57 49.17 39.23
N ALA A 514 -22.63 50.07 38.25
CA ALA A 514 -23.87 50.51 37.61
C ALA A 514 -24.49 49.45 36.68
N GLY A 515 -23.81 48.32 36.49
CA GLY A 515 -24.34 47.12 35.87
C GLY A 515 -24.06 46.97 34.37
N PHE A 516 -23.22 47.82 33.80
CA PHE A 516 -22.83 47.75 32.40
C PHE A 516 -21.92 46.55 32.15
N LYS A 517 -22.15 45.85 31.03
CA LYS A 517 -21.30 44.73 30.59
C LYS A 517 -20.32 45.11 29.49
N LYS A 518 -20.61 46.17 28.72
CA LYS A 518 -19.75 46.66 27.65
C LYS A 518 -19.30 48.08 27.97
N ILE A 519 -17.99 48.29 28.03
CA ILE A 519 -17.35 49.57 28.31
C ILE A 519 -16.47 49.90 27.12
N TYR A 520 -16.73 51.05 26.51
CA TYR A 520 -15.95 51.61 25.43
C TYR A 520 -15.13 52.80 25.94
N ILE A 521 -13.82 52.78 25.71
CA ILE A 521 -12.90 53.85 26.10
C ILE A 521 -12.47 54.56 24.82
N GLN A 522 -12.87 55.82 24.69
CA GLN A 522 -12.51 56.63 23.52
C GLN A 522 -10.99 56.83 23.43
N GLU A 523 -10.53 57.24 22.26
CA GLU A 523 -9.15 57.67 22.06
C GLU A 523 -8.73 58.73 23.09
N GLY A 524 -7.50 58.61 23.59
CA GLY A 524 -6.95 59.45 24.65
C GLY A 524 -5.93 58.74 25.52
N GLU A 525 -5.30 59.51 26.41
CA GLU A 525 -4.41 59.02 27.46
C GLU A 525 -5.14 58.99 28.81
N TYR A 526 -5.04 57.87 29.50
CA TYR A 526 -5.74 57.60 30.75
C TYR A 526 -4.77 57.05 31.79
N PHE A 527 -5.00 57.38 33.06
CA PHE A 527 -4.14 56.95 34.18
C PHE A 527 -4.87 55.93 35.05
N ILE A 528 -4.16 54.87 35.43
CA ILE A 528 -4.65 53.80 36.32
C ILE A 528 -3.82 53.83 37.59
N ASN A 529 -4.47 53.92 38.76
CA ASN A 529 -3.78 53.87 40.06
C ASN A 529 -4.11 52.65 40.92
N ASN A 530 -5.03 51.82 40.47
CA ASN A 530 -5.40 50.58 41.12
C ASN A 530 -5.88 49.57 40.07
N SER A 531 -5.81 48.27 40.39
CA SER A 531 -6.27 47.22 39.49
C SER A 531 -7.71 47.42 39.06
N ILE A 532 -7.98 47.30 37.76
CA ILE A 532 -9.33 47.04 37.25
C ILE A 532 -9.61 45.57 37.55
N ASN A 533 -10.39 45.33 38.61
CA ASN A 533 -10.62 43.97 39.11
C ASN A 533 -11.95 43.42 38.61
N LEU A 534 -11.88 42.48 37.67
CA LEU A 534 -13.07 41.82 37.10
C LEU A 534 -13.65 40.75 38.05
N SER A 535 -13.01 40.47 39.20
CA SER A 535 -13.48 39.53 40.22
C SER A 535 -14.63 40.05 41.06
N ASN A 536 -14.66 41.37 41.33
CA ASN A 536 -15.47 41.95 42.40
C ASN A 536 -16.98 42.04 42.09
N ILE A 537 -17.40 41.59 40.91
CA ILE A 537 -18.72 41.91 40.36
C ILE A 537 -19.58 40.64 40.23
N ASN A 538 -19.06 39.44 40.52
CA ASN A 538 -19.76 38.15 40.33
C ASN A 538 -20.46 38.04 38.96
N ARG A 539 -19.83 38.59 37.91
CA ARG A 539 -20.39 38.65 36.55
C ARG A 539 -19.35 38.19 35.54
N ALA A 540 -19.74 37.21 34.74
CA ALA A 540 -19.04 36.78 33.53
C ALA A 540 -19.43 37.66 32.33
N GLY A 541 -18.57 37.71 31.31
CA GLY A 541 -18.93 38.34 30.03
C GLY A 541 -18.72 39.86 29.97
N ILE A 542 -17.75 40.42 30.70
CA ILE A 542 -17.45 41.85 30.64
C ILE A 542 -16.59 42.15 29.41
N THR A 543 -16.99 43.14 28.61
CA THR A 543 -16.22 43.66 27.47
C THR A 543 -15.66 45.03 27.80
N ILE A 544 -14.34 45.18 27.74
CA ILE A 544 -13.64 46.48 27.79
C ILE A 544 -12.92 46.66 26.44
N GLU A 545 -13.31 47.69 25.71
CA GLU A 545 -12.89 47.94 24.34
C GLU A 545 -12.38 49.38 24.20
N GLY A 546 -11.22 49.59 23.59
CA GLY A 546 -10.73 50.91 23.23
C GLY A 546 -10.68 51.16 21.72
N ALA A 547 -9.94 52.19 21.31
CA ALA A 547 -9.67 52.57 19.93
C ALA A 547 -8.26 52.15 19.45
N GLY A 548 -7.71 51.07 20.01
CA GLY A 548 -6.43 50.48 19.62
C GLY A 548 -5.24 51.26 20.19
N ILE A 549 -4.25 51.54 19.32
CA ILE A 549 -3.08 52.36 19.66
C ILE A 549 -3.45 53.80 20.05
N ASN A 550 -4.69 54.24 19.87
CA ASN A 550 -5.12 55.59 20.24
C ASN A 550 -5.69 55.67 21.67
N THR A 551 -5.91 54.55 22.35
CA THR A 551 -6.38 54.50 23.74
C THR A 551 -5.25 54.00 24.64
N TYR A 552 -4.53 54.91 25.29
CA TYR A 552 -3.38 54.62 26.13
C TYR A 552 -3.73 54.56 27.62
N LEU A 553 -3.36 53.47 28.26
CA LEU A 553 -3.47 53.28 29.71
C LEU A 553 -2.07 53.35 30.34
N HIS A 554 -1.87 54.36 31.17
CA HIS A 554 -0.63 54.57 31.92
C HIS A 554 -0.80 54.11 33.38
N SER A 555 0.04 53.19 33.84
CA SER A 555 0.10 52.84 35.26
C SER A 555 0.71 53.98 36.09
N SER A 556 0.11 54.33 37.22
CA SER A 556 0.69 55.27 38.20
C SER A 556 1.68 54.57 39.15
N THR A 557 2.28 55.32 40.08
CA THR A 557 3.12 54.78 41.15
C THR A 557 2.34 53.80 42.03
N GLY A 558 2.95 52.67 42.41
CA GLY A 558 2.37 51.65 43.31
C GLY A 558 1.73 50.42 42.63
N MET A 559 1.74 50.34 41.30
CA MET A 559 1.29 49.14 40.58
C MET A 559 2.36 48.04 40.60
N SER A 560 1.97 46.76 40.68
CA SER A 560 2.87 45.60 40.75
C SER A 560 2.22 44.32 40.22
N THR A 561 2.89 43.16 40.23
CA THR A 561 2.25 41.85 39.97
C THR A 561 1.19 41.46 40.98
N SER A 562 1.15 42.09 42.16
CA SER A 562 0.06 41.94 43.12
C SER A 562 -1.06 42.97 42.92
N ASN A 563 -0.78 44.03 42.15
CA ASN A 563 -1.72 45.09 41.77
C ASN A 563 -1.57 45.42 40.27
N PRO A 564 -1.99 44.50 39.37
CA PRO A 564 -1.86 44.63 37.91
C PRO A 564 -2.79 45.71 37.33
N ILE A 565 -2.68 46.04 36.05
CA ILE A 565 -3.65 46.95 35.40
C ILE A 565 -5.02 46.27 35.29
N PHE A 566 -5.04 45.04 34.77
CA PHE A 566 -6.22 44.19 34.78
C PHE A 566 -5.99 42.94 35.63
N ALA A 567 -6.85 42.73 36.62
CA ALA A 567 -6.94 41.49 37.37
C ALA A 567 -8.14 40.68 36.87
N ILE A 568 -7.87 39.56 36.19
CA ILE A 568 -8.87 38.70 35.56
C ILE A 568 -8.95 37.37 36.33
N SER A 569 -10.14 37.05 36.83
CA SER A 569 -10.43 35.81 37.56
C SER A 569 -11.84 35.27 37.29
N THR A 570 -12.51 35.81 36.28
CA THR A 570 -13.87 35.43 35.87
C THR A 570 -13.86 34.96 34.42
N GLU A 571 -14.90 34.24 34.02
CA GLU A 571 -14.98 33.66 32.69
C GLU A 571 -15.62 34.61 31.64
N GLY A 572 -15.26 34.39 30.38
CA GLY A 572 -15.95 34.96 29.23
C GLY A 572 -15.72 36.47 29.00
N ASN A 573 -14.75 37.09 29.65
CA ASN A 573 -14.47 38.51 29.45
C ASN A 573 -13.76 38.77 28.13
N THR A 574 -13.88 39.99 27.61
CA THR A 574 -13.19 40.48 26.41
C THR A 574 -12.46 41.77 26.73
N ILE A 575 -11.15 41.82 26.51
CA ILE A 575 -10.34 43.04 26.62
C ILE A 575 -9.64 43.26 25.29
N LYS A 576 -9.96 44.35 24.60
CA LYS A 576 -9.43 44.55 23.25
C LYS A 576 -9.19 46.00 22.85
N ASN A 577 -8.34 46.19 21.85
CA ASN A 577 -8.05 47.49 21.25
C ASN A 577 -7.52 48.52 22.26
N LEU A 578 -6.48 48.19 23.02
CA LEU A 578 -5.89 49.08 24.03
C LEU A 578 -4.36 49.11 23.92
N ALA A 579 -3.77 50.26 24.22
CA ALA A 579 -2.34 50.39 24.47
C ALA A 579 -2.07 50.56 25.96
N ILE A 580 -1.06 49.90 26.50
CA ILE A 580 -0.74 49.85 27.91
C ILE A 580 0.75 50.12 28.11
N SER A 581 1.09 51.11 28.92
CA SER A 581 2.47 51.49 29.19
C SER A 581 2.69 51.88 30.64
N THR A 582 3.95 51.90 31.06
CA THR A 582 4.34 52.45 32.37
C THR A 582 4.49 53.96 32.31
N HIS A 583 3.99 54.67 33.32
CA HIS A 583 4.27 56.10 33.48
C HIS A 583 5.70 56.33 34.01
N ASN A 584 6.23 57.53 33.78
CA ASN A 584 7.55 57.95 34.28
C ASN A 584 7.59 57.84 35.82
N GLY A 585 8.52 57.05 36.36
CA GLY A 585 8.76 56.96 37.81
C GLY A 585 8.56 55.57 38.43
N ILE A 586 8.07 54.57 37.68
CA ILE A 586 8.13 53.18 38.14
C ILE A 586 9.56 52.68 37.99
N ASN A 587 10.12 52.13 39.07
CA ASN A 587 11.45 51.56 39.05
C ASN A 587 11.48 50.43 38.02
N ALA A 588 12.42 50.45 37.06
CA ALA A 588 12.53 49.41 36.02
C ALA A 588 12.73 47.99 36.58
N ASN A 589 13.01 47.88 37.88
CA ASN A 589 13.21 46.64 38.64
C ASN A 589 11.94 46.10 39.32
N GLU A 590 10.81 46.82 39.29
CA GLU A 590 9.55 46.32 39.86
C GLU A 590 8.74 45.57 38.78
N ALA A 591 8.40 44.32 39.07
CA ALA A 591 7.54 43.52 38.22
C ALA A 591 6.11 44.04 38.34
N LEU A 592 5.56 44.53 37.23
CA LEU A 592 4.16 44.89 37.06
C LEU A 592 3.59 43.97 35.95
N ALA A 593 2.32 43.61 36.09
CA ALA A 593 1.60 42.85 35.07
C ALA A 593 0.52 43.75 34.46
N SER A 594 0.51 43.88 33.13
CA SER A 594 -0.57 44.59 32.44
C SER A 594 -1.85 43.77 32.51
N LEU A 595 -1.73 42.47 32.25
CA LEU A 595 -2.79 41.48 32.42
C LEU A 595 -2.34 40.44 33.43
N LYS A 596 -3.10 40.27 34.51
CA LYS A 596 -2.92 39.15 35.43
C LYS A 596 -4.13 38.23 35.36
N LEU A 597 -3.89 36.97 34.97
CA LEU A 597 -4.91 35.92 35.04
C LEU A 597 -4.68 35.09 36.30
N THR A 598 -5.72 34.91 37.10
CA THR A 598 -5.73 34.03 38.28
C THR A 598 -6.83 32.97 38.13
N PRO A 599 -6.89 31.93 38.99
CA PRO A 599 -7.89 30.86 38.86
C PRO A 599 -9.32 31.38 38.67
N GLY A 600 -10.05 30.78 37.71
CA GLY A 600 -11.39 31.22 37.28
C GLY A 600 -11.37 32.07 36.00
N ALA A 601 -10.20 32.52 35.54
CA ALA A 601 -10.03 33.15 34.24
C ALA A 601 -10.14 32.10 33.11
N GLN A 602 -11.36 31.80 32.68
CA GLN A 602 -11.64 30.80 31.65
C GLN A 602 -12.31 31.45 30.43
N ARG A 603 -12.02 30.99 29.22
CA ARG A 603 -12.72 31.44 27.99
C ARG A 603 -12.69 32.97 27.77
N ASN A 604 -11.66 33.66 28.24
CA ASN A 604 -11.51 35.10 28.00
C ASN A 604 -10.86 35.36 26.64
N LEU A 605 -11.20 36.49 26.03
CA LEU A 605 -10.62 36.99 24.78
C LEU A 605 -9.80 38.24 25.03
N PHE A 606 -8.54 38.22 24.62
CA PHE A 606 -7.64 39.37 24.61
C PHE A 606 -7.23 39.64 23.16
N GLU A 607 -7.54 40.80 22.62
CA GLU A 607 -7.37 41.05 21.18
C GLU A 607 -6.78 42.44 20.90
N ASN A 608 -5.79 42.53 20.00
CA ASN A 608 -5.26 43.81 19.52
C ASN A 608 -4.78 44.73 20.67
N LEU A 609 -3.89 44.19 21.51
CA LEU A 609 -3.32 44.90 22.66
C LEU A 609 -1.86 45.28 22.39
N PHE A 610 -1.50 46.51 22.73
CA PHE A 610 -0.15 47.06 22.57
C PHE A 610 0.47 47.28 23.95
N LEU A 611 1.40 46.43 24.34
CA LEU A 611 1.96 46.34 25.69
C LEU A 611 3.43 46.79 25.66
N GLY A 612 3.78 47.84 26.40
CA GLY A 612 5.16 48.31 26.51
C GLY A 612 5.29 49.79 26.13
N ARG A 613 6.52 50.28 25.98
CA ARG A 613 6.77 51.74 25.92
C ARG A 613 6.96 52.25 24.49
N THR A 614 6.08 53.15 24.06
CA THR A 614 6.07 53.79 22.73
C THR A 614 6.91 55.07 22.60
N VAL A 615 7.64 55.52 23.62
CA VAL A 615 8.48 56.75 23.50
C VAL A 615 9.84 56.64 24.22
N GLY A 616 10.90 56.20 23.52
CA GLY A 616 12.29 56.64 23.76
C GLY A 616 13.07 56.23 25.04
N GLY A 617 12.89 55.04 25.64
CA GLY A 617 13.71 54.65 26.82
C GLY A 617 14.01 53.15 26.98
N THR A 618 14.74 52.83 28.05
CA THR A 618 15.31 51.52 28.45
C THR A 618 14.25 50.44 28.72
N PHE A 619 14.65 49.16 28.70
CA PHE A 619 13.79 48.00 29.00
C PHE A 619 13.06 48.13 30.35
N SER A 620 11.85 47.58 30.42
CA SER A 620 11.04 47.52 31.63
C SER A 620 10.61 46.09 31.93
N ASP A 621 10.77 45.63 33.19
CA ASP A 621 10.18 44.39 33.73
C ASP A 621 8.67 44.53 34.02
N SER A 622 8.13 45.72 33.78
CA SER A 622 6.87 46.16 34.37
C SER A 622 5.67 45.95 33.45
N ILE A 623 5.84 45.54 32.18
CA ILE A 623 4.71 45.31 31.26
C ILE A 623 4.81 43.89 30.69
N GLN A 624 4.00 43.00 31.24
CA GLN A 624 3.94 41.59 30.84
C GLN A 624 2.51 41.05 30.98
N ILE A 625 2.21 40.00 30.22
CA ILE A 625 1.10 39.10 30.53
C ILE A 625 1.59 38.13 31.60
N PHE A 626 0.96 38.16 32.78
CA PHE A 626 1.31 37.33 33.92
C PHE A 626 0.17 36.36 34.21
N VAL A 627 0.37 35.09 33.92
CA VAL A 627 -0.55 34.01 34.32
C VAL A 627 -0.06 33.48 35.65
N ASP A 628 -0.90 33.57 36.68
CA ASP A 628 -0.55 33.24 38.06
C ASP A 628 -1.53 32.24 38.64
N ILE A 629 -1.17 30.96 38.58
CA ILE A 629 -1.97 29.88 39.15
C ILE A 629 -1.34 29.48 40.48
N ASN A 630 -1.79 30.15 41.54
CA ASN A 630 -1.53 29.78 42.93
C ASN A 630 -2.87 29.37 43.56
N ASN A 631 -2.89 28.27 44.33
CA ASN A 631 -4.07 27.76 45.08
C ASN A 631 -5.17 27.02 44.27
N ASN A 632 -4.84 25.85 43.71
CA ASN A 632 -5.79 24.84 43.25
C ASN A 632 -6.98 25.35 42.37
N GLY A 633 -6.71 25.79 41.13
CA GLY A 633 -7.78 26.08 40.17
C GLY A 633 -7.32 26.13 38.71
N GLU A 634 -8.21 26.60 37.83
CA GLU A 634 -8.09 26.43 36.38
C GLU A 634 -8.01 27.77 35.64
N ILE A 635 -7.17 27.81 34.61
CA ILE A 635 -7.09 28.89 33.61
C ILE A 635 -7.02 28.22 32.24
N ASP A 636 -8.16 28.14 31.56
CA ASP A 636 -8.32 27.33 30.37
C ASP A 636 -9.12 28.03 29.25
N TYR A 637 -8.87 27.60 28.01
CA TYR A 637 -9.56 28.11 26.82
C TYR A 637 -9.51 29.64 26.63
N ASN A 638 -8.54 30.34 27.21
CA ASN A 638 -8.35 31.76 26.93
C ASN A 638 -7.68 31.94 25.56
N VAL A 639 -8.09 32.99 24.85
CA VAL A 639 -7.58 33.34 23.52
C VAL A 639 -6.90 34.69 23.60
N PHE A 640 -5.64 34.73 23.17
CA PHE A 640 -4.87 35.95 22.97
C PHE A 640 -4.56 36.08 21.48
N GLU A 641 -5.02 37.14 20.86
CA GLU A 641 -4.94 37.36 19.42
C GLU A 641 -4.33 38.74 19.12
N ASN A 642 -3.34 38.81 18.23
CA ASN A 642 -2.76 40.07 17.77
C ASN A 642 -2.21 40.94 18.92
N ILE A 643 -1.26 40.41 19.68
CA ILE A 643 -0.68 41.09 20.85
C ILE A 643 0.73 41.61 20.52
N HIS A 644 0.95 42.90 20.73
CA HIS A 644 2.21 43.58 20.43
C HIS A 644 2.95 43.91 21.71
N PHE A 645 4.20 43.47 21.83
CA PHE A 645 5.09 43.84 22.91
C PHE A 645 6.22 44.73 22.41
N LEU A 646 6.51 45.80 23.14
CA LEU A 646 7.57 46.74 22.80
C LEU A 646 8.48 47.03 23.99
N LYS A 647 9.73 46.56 23.92
CA LYS A 647 10.80 46.77 24.90
C LYS A 647 10.51 46.20 26.29
N CYS A 648 9.81 45.07 26.34
CA CYS A 648 9.47 44.37 27.59
C CYS A 648 10.56 43.36 27.96
N ARG A 649 11.13 43.44 29.17
CA ARG A 649 12.19 42.51 29.59
C ARG A 649 11.66 41.06 29.61
N LYS A 650 10.45 40.86 30.13
CA LYS A 650 9.65 39.64 30.02
C LYS A 650 8.32 39.97 29.36
N SER A 651 7.93 39.26 28.30
CA SER A 651 6.67 39.55 27.61
C SER A 651 5.52 38.73 28.21
N ILE A 652 5.71 37.41 28.30
CA ILE A 652 4.70 36.49 28.83
C ILE A 652 5.35 35.61 29.89
N VAL A 653 4.72 35.52 31.06
CA VAL A 653 5.16 34.65 32.16
C VAL A 653 4.00 33.78 32.60
N ILE A 654 4.18 32.47 32.51
CA ILE A 654 3.21 31.45 32.91
C ILE A 654 3.73 30.78 34.17
N ASN A 655 3.23 31.23 35.32
CA ASN A 655 3.58 30.73 36.64
C ASN A 655 2.53 29.74 37.13
N VAL A 656 2.89 28.45 37.15
CA VAL A 656 1.99 27.38 37.63
C VAL A 656 2.62 26.71 38.86
N ASN A 657 2.03 26.96 40.03
CA ASN A 657 2.44 26.40 41.31
C ASN A 657 1.33 25.53 41.88
N GLY A 658 1.51 24.21 41.82
CA GLY A 658 0.60 23.23 42.41
C GLY A 658 1.36 22.22 43.26
N ASN A 659 0.89 21.98 44.49
CA ASN A 659 1.46 20.95 45.38
C ASN A 659 1.14 19.50 44.90
N ASN A 660 0.30 19.34 43.87
CA ASN A 660 -0.14 18.05 43.30
C ASN A 660 -0.56 18.25 41.81
N PRO A 661 -0.27 17.34 40.87
CA PRO A 661 -0.60 17.49 39.43
C PRO A 661 -2.10 17.60 39.09
N VAL A 662 -3.01 17.45 40.05
CA VAL A 662 -4.47 17.44 39.80
C VAL A 662 -5.13 18.78 40.13
N SER A 663 -4.40 19.76 40.70
CA SER A 663 -5.08 20.91 41.32
C SER A 663 -4.87 22.26 40.63
N ALA A 664 -3.75 22.51 39.95
CA ALA A 664 -3.53 23.74 39.18
C ALA A 664 -3.44 23.39 37.68
N VAL A 665 -4.37 23.89 36.87
CA VAL A 665 -4.51 23.49 35.45
C VAL A 665 -4.42 24.71 34.53
N PHE A 666 -3.49 24.66 33.58
CA PHE A 666 -3.34 25.61 32.49
C PHE A 666 -3.43 24.88 31.14
N ASN A 667 -4.62 24.80 30.56
CA ASN A 667 -4.86 23.95 29.40
C ASN A 667 -5.68 24.61 28.29
N HIS A 668 -5.41 24.18 27.05
CA HIS A 668 -6.15 24.59 25.86
C HIS A 668 -6.22 26.11 25.62
N ASN A 669 -5.26 26.89 26.14
CA ASN A 669 -5.16 28.31 25.85
C ASN A 669 -4.50 28.52 24.48
N ILE A 670 -4.92 29.57 23.77
CA ILE A 670 -4.43 29.92 22.43
C ILE A 670 -3.74 31.28 22.48
N PHE A 671 -2.48 31.31 22.06
CA PHE A 671 -1.68 32.52 21.88
C PHE A 671 -1.35 32.61 20.40
N ASN A 672 -2.01 33.49 19.67
CA ASN A 672 -1.85 33.61 18.23
C ASN A 672 -1.53 35.04 17.80
N ASN A 673 -0.65 35.17 16.82
CA ASN A 673 -0.23 36.43 16.22
C ASN A 673 0.39 37.40 17.25
N PHE A 674 1.57 37.07 17.75
CA PHE A 674 2.30 37.87 18.74
C PHE A 674 3.49 38.56 18.09
N HIS A 675 3.64 39.87 18.31
CA HIS A 675 4.81 40.64 17.85
C HIS A 675 5.65 41.04 19.05
N LEU A 676 6.80 40.42 19.25
CA LEU A 676 7.71 40.67 20.38
C LEU A 676 8.91 41.51 19.92
N ASN A 677 8.83 42.83 20.05
CA ASN A 677 9.91 43.73 19.68
C ASN A 677 10.73 44.14 20.91
N GLY A 678 11.92 43.56 21.04
CA GLY A 678 12.90 43.88 22.07
C GLY A 678 12.57 43.31 23.44
N PHE A 679 13.15 42.16 23.77
CA PHE A 679 12.94 41.47 25.04
C PHE A 679 14.21 40.79 25.57
N THR A 680 14.24 40.47 26.87
CA THR A 680 15.23 39.53 27.44
C THR A 680 14.71 38.10 27.35
N ILE A 681 13.47 37.87 27.76
CA ILE A 681 12.75 36.59 27.64
C ILE A 681 11.39 36.85 26.98
N GLY A 682 11.10 36.15 25.88
CA GLY A 682 9.81 36.26 25.20
C GLY A 682 8.69 35.63 26.03
N LEU A 683 8.77 34.31 26.19
CA LEU A 683 7.85 33.50 26.95
C LEU A 683 8.61 32.70 28.01
N GLU A 684 8.15 32.74 29.26
CA GLU A 684 8.74 32.01 30.38
C GLU A 684 7.70 31.14 31.08
N PHE A 685 7.97 29.84 31.18
CA PHE A 685 7.26 28.95 32.09
C PHE A 685 8.02 28.87 33.41
N THR A 686 7.33 29.16 34.51
CA THR A 686 7.87 29.13 35.88
C THR A 686 6.95 28.34 36.80
N GLY A 687 7.48 27.99 37.98
CA GLY A 687 6.80 27.18 38.98
C GLY A 687 7.22 25.71 38.96
N THR A 688 6.88 24.97 40.02
CA THR A 688 7.40 23.61 40.29
C THR A 688 6.37 22.49 40.21
N GLY A 689 5.10 22.79 39.89
CA GLY A 689 4.03 21.79 39.79
C GLY A 689 2.87 22.20 38.89
N GLY A 690 1.74 21.49 39.00
CA GLY A 690 0.52 21.68 38.18
C GLY A 690 0.56 21.02 36.79
N THR A 691 -0.58 21.05 36.10
CA THR A 691 -0.76 20.48 34.75
C THR A 691 -0.81 21.61 33.73
N ILE A 692 0.07 21.54 32.73
CA ILE A 692 0.12 22.43 31.57
C ILE A 692 -0.12 21.55 30.35
N GLU A 693 -1.28 21.66 29.70
CA GLU A 693 -1.65 20.70 28.64
C GLU A 693 -2.38 21.31 27.44
N GLY A 694 -2.00 20.90 26.23
CA GLY A 694 -2.80 21.19 25.04
C GLY A 694 -2.85 22.68 24.65
N ASN A 695 -1.90 23.50 25.09
CA ASN A 695 -1.86 24.91 24.74
C ASN A 695 -1.22 25.11 23.35
N LEU A 696 -1.70 26.12 22.61
CA LEU A 696 -1.21 26.48 21.29
C LEU A 696 -0.54 27.86 21.33
N PHE A 697 0.71 27.93 20.89
CA PHE A 697 1.47 29.17 20.68
C PHE A 697 1.79 29.26 19.19
N SER A 698 1.12 30.15 18.45
CA SER A 698 1.23 30.24 17.00
C SER A 698 1.53 31.63 16.49
N SER A 699 2.31 31.71 15.41
CA SER A 699 2.54 32.97 14.66
C SER A 699 3.21 34.05 15.54
N PHE A 700 4.39 33.73 16.07
CA PHE A 700 5.19 34.67 16.87
C PHE A 700 6.24 35.33 15.99
N GLU A 701 6.13 36.63 15.77
CA GLU A 701 7.18 37.45 15.16
C GLU A 701 8.03 38.07 16.25
N THR A 702 9.32 37.77 16.27
CA THR A 702 10.22 38.22 17.33
C THR A 702 11.37 39.00 16.74
N GLN A 703 11.58 40.21 17.25
CA GLN A 703 12.77 41.00 17.00
C GLN A 703 13.55 41.10 18.31
N ALA A 704 14.57 40.26 18.44
CA ALA A 704 15.40 40.23 19.64
C ALA A 704 16.28 41.49 19.71
N VAL A 705 16.73 41.85 20.91
CA VAL A 705 17.73 42.90 21.07
C VAL A 705 19.09 42.25 21.27
N SER A 706 19.99 42.55 20.34
CA SER A 706 21.37 42.10 20.35
C SER A 706 22.00 42.33 21.73
N SER A 707 22.66 41.31 22.28
CA SER A 707 23.42 41.29 23.55
C SER A 707 22.64 41.21 24.86
N VAL A 708 21.29 41.18 24.85
CA VAL A 708 20.50 41.00 26.09
C VAL A 708 19.43 39.91 26.02
N SER A 709 18.94 39.55 24.83
CA SER A 709 17.97 38.45 24.70
C SER A 709 18.62 37.11 25.05
N THR A 710 18.04 36.39 26.01
CA THR A 710 18.55 35.09 26.50
C THR A 710 17.71 33.92 26.03
N PHE A 711 16.37 34.08 25.97
CA PHE A 711 15.45 33.04 25.53
C PHE A 711 14.27 33.61 24.73
N VAL A 712 13.84 32.92 23.68
CA VAL A 712 12.54 33.21 23.04
C VAL A 712 11.44 32.50 23.82
N VAL A 713 11.61 31.19 24.07
CA VAL A 713 10.77 30.41 24.97
C VAL A 713 11.63 29.65 25.97
N LYS A 714 11.39 29.90 27.26
CA LYS A 714 12.15 29.32 28.37
C LYS A 714 11.28 28.38 29.21
N GLY A 715 11.81 27.19 29.50
CA GLY A 715 11.27 26.30 30.52
C GLY A 715 10.04 25.47 30.09
N ILE A 716 9.89 25.15 28.80
CA ILE A 716 8.73 24.41 28.29
C ILE A 716 8.57 23.11 29.09
N ARG A 717 7.36 22.89 29.59
CA ARG A 717 6.96 21.74 30.42
C ARG A 717 5.49 21.42 30.22
N GLY A 718 5.05 20.26 30.71
CA GLY A 718 3.67 19.79 30.53
C GLY A 718 3.49 18.93 29.28
N VAL A 719 2.23 18.64 28.93
CA VAL A 719 1.89 17.60 27.93
C VAL A 719 1.25 18.21 26.69
N ASN A 720 1.61 17.75 25.47
CA ASN A 720 0.93 18.13 24.22
C ASN A 720 0.85 19.66 23.96
N ASN A 721 1.88 20.43 24.33
CA ASN A 721 1.92 21.86 24.00
C ASN A 721 2.55 22.06 22.62
N THR A 722 1.94 22.92 21.80
CA THR A 722 2.37 23.17 20.41
C THR A 722 2.87 24.60 20.24
N PHE A 723 4.04 24.73 19.62
CA PHE A 723 4.68 25.99 19.23
C PHE A 723 4.85 25.98 17.71
N GLN A 724 4.16 26.84 16.98
CA GLN A 724 4.17 26.84 15.52
C GLN A 724 4.39 28.22 14.92
N ASN A 725 5.08 28.30 13.77
CA ASN A 725 5.26 29.54 13.00
C ASN A 725 5.95 30.66 13.81
N PHE A 726 7.07 30.35 14.47
CA PHE A 726 7.90 31.38 15.12
C PHE A 726 8.89 31.96 14.11
N ASN A 727 8.81 33.26 13.79
CA ASN A 727 9.81 33.98 13.03
C ASN A 727 10.74 34.75 13.99
N ILE A 728 12.03 34.44 13.97
CA ILE A 728 13.02 34.99 14.91
C ILE A 728 14.09 35.78 14.16
N ALA A 729 14.07 37.10 14.36
CA ALA A 729 15.03 38.05 13.82
C ALA A 729 15.98 38.59 14.89
N ASP A 730 17.20 38.96 14.49
CA ASP A 730 18.20 39.68 15.29
C ASP A 730 18.65 39.02 16.63
N TRP A 731 18.44 37.71 16.81
CA TRP A 731 18.83 37.02 18.06
C TRP A 731 20.34 36.81 18.17
N ASN A 732 20.96 37.47 19.16
CA ASN A 732 22.39 37.37 19.46
C ASN A 732 22.61 37.46 20.99
N PRO A 733 22.65 36.31 21.71
CA PRO A 733 22.70 36.29 23.17
C PRO A 733 24.09 36.65 23.73
N PRO A 734 24.18 37.20 24.95
CA PRO A 734 25.45 37.61 25.56
C PRO A 734 26.42 36.47 25.89
N SER A 735 25.95 35.22 26.00
CA SER A 735 26.79 34.04 26.21
C SER A 735 26.22 32.81 25.49
N PRO A 736 27.02 32.06 24.72
CA PRO A 736 26.54 30.89 23.97
C PRO A 736 26.34 29.63 24.84
N THR A 737 26.85 29.58 26.07
CA THR A 737 26.84 28.34 26.86
C THR A 737 25.52 28.08 27.58
N GLN A 738 24.75 29.14 27.88
CA GLN A 738 23.58 29.10 28.78
C GLN A 738 22.26 29.61 28.17
N ASN A 739 22.26 30.07 26.92
CA ASN A 739 21.10 30.71 26.28
C ASN A 739 20.63 29.89 25.07
N PHE A 740 19.31 29.78 24.90
CA PHE A 740 18.66 28.95 23.86
C PHE A 740 17.43 29.68 23.32
N VAL A 741 17.08 29.47 22.05
CA VAL A 741 15.81 29.96 21.52
C VAL A 741 14.65 29.25 22.20
N PHE A 742 14.68 27.91 22.22
CA PHE A 742 13.72 27.07 22.94
C PHE A 742 14.44 26.22 24.00
N ASP A 743 13.99 26.30 25.25
CA ASP A 743 14.45 25.46 26.37
C ASP A 743 13.30 24.57 26.85
N VAL A 744 13.33 23.29 26.50
CA VAL A 744 12.37 22.25 26.87
C VAL A 744 12.92 21.42 28.03
N LEU A 745 12.15 21.34 29.12
CA LEU A 745 12.53 20.66 30.36
C LEU A 745 12.14 19.19 30.34
N ASN A 746 12.73 18.40 31.24
CA ASN A 746 12.41 16.97 31.42
C ASN A 746 11.00 16.66 31.92
N THR A 747 10.24 17.69 32.28
CA THR A 747 8.83 17.61 32.64
C THR A 747 7.91 17.87 31.44
N ALA A 748 8.46 18.08 30.25
CA ALA A 748 7.73 18.16 29.00
C ALA A 748 7.48 16.77 28.41
N ASN A 749 6.28 16.54 27.88
CA ASN A 749 5.90 15.31 27.20
C ASN A 749 5.12 15.64 25.92
N ARG A 750 5.52 15.12 24.77
CA ARG A 750 4.85 15.36 23.46
C ARG A 750 4.73 16.83 23.08
N THR A 751 5.76 17.63 23.35
CA THR A 751 5.83 19.02 22.85
C THR A 751 5.99 19.01 21.33
N VAL A 752 5.27 19.87 20.61
CA VAL A 752 5.45 20.05 19.16
C VAL A 752 6.06 21.43 18.93
N ILE A 753 7.16 21.51 18.18
CA ILE A 753 7.78 22.76 17.72
C ILE A 753 7.87 22.70 16.20
N GLU A 754 7.11 23.54 15.50
CA GLU A 754 7.01 23.48 14.04
C GLU A 754 7.07 24.82 13.30
N ASN A 755 7.48 24.77 12.03
CA ASN A 755 7.57 25.92 11.12
C ASN A 755 8.29 27.14 11.73
N THR A 756 9.26 26.91 12.61
CA THR A 756 10.08 27.98 13.19
C THR A 756 11.16 28.36 12.20
N GLU A 757 11.21 29.64 11.83
CA GLU A 757 12.20 30.22 10.95
C GLU A 757 13.06 31.22 11.71
N THR A 758 14.33 31.26 11.34
CA THR A 758 15.30 32.15 11.95
C THR A 758 15.97 32.90 10.81
N GLU A 759 15.76 34.21 10.75
CA GLU A 759 16.26 35.00 9.63
C GLU A 759 17.79 35.10 9.66
N ASN A 760 18.35 35.18 8.45
CA ASN A 760 19.76 35.03 8.14
C ASN A 760 20.57 36.26 8.61
N ASN A 761 20.91 36.33 9.89
CA ASN A 761 21.58 37.50 10.48
C ASN A 761 23.03 37.75 10.03
N GLY A 762 23.57 37.06 9.01
CA GLY A 762 24.94 37.32 8.53
C GLY A 762 26.05 37.14 9.60
N ILE A 763 25.72 36.58 10.77
CA ILE A 763 26.66 36.35 11.87
C ILE A 763 27.24 34.95 11.69
N SER A 764 28.54 34.89 11.37
CA SER A 764 29.31 33.67 11.14
C SER A 764 29.72 32.93 12.42
N ASN A 765 29.09 33.21 13.57
CA ASN A 765 29.55 32.66 14.84
C ASN A 765 29.00 31.23 15.06
N THR A 766 29.89 30.26 15.08
CA THR A 766 29.65 28.82 15.31
C THR A 766 29.16 28.47 16.72
N ASN A 767 28.66 29.43 17.49
CA ASN A 767 28.44 29.31 18.93
C ASN A 767 26.97 29.48 19.36
N ASN A 768 26.04 29.84 18.48
CA ASN A 768 24.64 30.01 18.87
C ASN A 768 23.96 28.65 19.09
N LYS A 769 23.28 28.47 20.23
CA LYS A 769 22.49 27.27 20.52
C LYS A 769 21.00 27.55 20.29
N TRP A 770 20.37 26.77 19.43
CA TRP A 770 18.97 26.98 19.05
C TRP A 770 18.00 26.29 20.02
N TYR A 771 18.21 24.99 20.24
CA TYR A 771 17.30 24.18 21.05
C TYR A 771 18.05 23.52 22.21
N ARG A 772 17.44 23.51 23.40
CA ARG A 772 17.73 22.56 24.46
C ARG A 772 16.48 21.75 24.68
N ASP A 773 16.59 20.43 24.55
CA ASP A 773 15.48 19.54 24.81
C ASP A 773 15.89 18.48 25.82
N LEU A 774 15.12 18.38 26.89
CA LEU A 774 15.23 17.35 27.91
C LEU A 774 13.92 16.56 28.06
N GLY A 775 12.89 16.92 27.29
CA GLY A 775 11.56 16.33 27.35
C GLY A 775 11.50 14.93 26.70
N VAL A 776 10.32 14.31 26.80
CA VAL A 776 10.02 13.03 26.14
C VAL A 776 9.01 13.28 25.04
N GLY A 777 9.14 12.71 23.84
CA GLY A 777 8.13 12.88 22.79
C GLY A 777 8.17 14.20 22.03
N THR A 778 9.20 15.03 22.22
CA THR A 778 9.27 16.33 21.53
C THR A 778 9.42 16.14 20.02
N GLN A 779 8.48 16.70 19.25
CA GLN A 779 8.49 16.68 17.80
C GLN A 779 8.96 18.03 17.26
N PHE A 780 10.00 18.00 16.42
CA PHE A 780 10.42 19.15 15.62
C PHE A 780 9.98 18.94 14.17
N ILE A 781 9.21 19.88 13.58
CA ILE A 781 8.62 19.72 12.23
C ILE A 781 8.86 20.97 11.37
N ASN A 782 9.49 20.85 10.20
CA ASN A 782 9.65 21.96 9.23
C ASN A 782 10.29 23.26 9.78
N ASN A 783 11.13 23.16 10.81
CA ASN A 783 11.90 24.30 11.32
C ASN A 783 13.11 24.55 10.41
N ALA A 784 13.28 25.78 9.93
CA ALA A 784 14.33 26.17 8.99
C ALA A 784 15.45 26.97 9.68
N ASN A 785 16.70 26.60 9.42
CA ASN A 785 17.88 27.37 9.81
C ASN A 785 18.72 27.66 8.55
N THR A 786 18.95 28.94 8.25
CA THR A 786 19.59 29.37 7.01
C THR A 786 21.11 29.26 7.00
N ASN A 787 21.78 28.98 8.13
CA ASN A 787 23.25 28.93 8.19
C ASN A 787 23.84 27.61 8.71
N ARG A 788 24.97 27.24 8.08
CA ARG A 788 25.74 26.02 8.32
C ARG A 788 26.32 26.02 9.74
N VAL A 789 26.09 24.92 10.45
CA VAL A 789 26.83 24.42 11.65
C VAL A 789 26.13 24.64 13.01
N THR A 790 26.00 23.51 13.73
CA THR A 790 25.76 23.26 15.18
C THR A 790 24.37 23.50 15.78
N ASP A 791 23.57 22.42 15.85
CA ASP A 791 22.53 22.25 16.87
C ASP A 791 23.03 21.27 17.95
N TYR A 792 23.18 21.74 19.18
CA TYR A 792 23.47 20.89 20.35
C TYR A 792 22.14 20.34 20.92
N ILE A 793 21.62 19.26 20.35
CA ILE A 793 20.47 18.55 20.95
C ILE A 793 21.01 17.59 22.01
N MET A 794 20.71 17.88 23.28
CA MET A 794 21.28 17.16 24.42
C MET A 794 20.17 16.41 25.19
N ASN A 795 19.96 15.13 24.82
CA ASN A 795 19.08 14.11 25.42
C ASN A 795 17.61 14.03 24.93
N GLY A 796 17.09 12.80 24.87
CA GLY A 796 15.66 12.51 25.06
C GLY A 796 14.72 12.53 23.86
N LEU A 797 15.22 12.76 22.64
CA LEU A 797 14.38 12.83 21.44
C LEU A 797 13.69 11.48 21.15
N SER A 798 12.36 11.50 21.13
CA SER A 798 11.54 10.47 20.48
C SER A 798 10.68 11.13 19.40
N ASP A 799 10.80 10.65 18.16
CA ASP A 799 10.16 11.13 16.94
C ASP A 799 10.60 12.53 16.45
N VAL A 800 11.70 12.58 15.69
CA VAL A 800 12.22 13.84 15.12
C VAL A 800 12.05 13.91 13.62
N VAL A 801 11.36 14.95 13.10
CA VAL A 801 11.16 15.17 11.67
C VAL A 801 11.85 16.46 11.19
N PHE A 802 13.17 16.42 11.01
CA PHE A 802 13.89 17.58 10.48
C PHE A 802 13.64 17.79 8.98
N ARG A 803 13.38 19.04 8.59
CA ARG A 803 13.64 19.55 7.24
C ARG A 803 14.86 20.47 7.30
N ALA A 804 16.04 19.89 7.46
CA ALA A 804 17.30 20.63 7.49
C ALA A 804 18.16 20.27 6.28
N ALA A 805 18.94 21.23 5.78
CA ALA A 805 19.91 20.97 4.71
C ALA A 805 21.12 20.13 5.18
N LYS A 806 21.47 20.16 6.48
CA LYS A 806 22.56 19.38 7.11
C LYS A 806 22.30 19.14 8.61
N PHE A 807 22.62 17.95 9.12
CA PHE A 807 22.54 17.57 10.54
C PHE A 807 23.92 17.11 11.03
N TYR A 808 24.39 17.59 12.20
CA TYR A 808 25.69 17.26 12.79
C TYR A 808 25.54 16.85 14.28
N PRO A 809 25.50 15.55 14.62
CA PRO A 809 25.55 15.14 16.02
C PRO A 809 26.94 15.44 16.60
N THR A 810 27.00 15.89 17.86
CA THR A 810 28.27 16.15 18.56
C THR A 810 28.88 14.84 19.07
N GLU A 811 30.20 14.84 19.34
CA GLU A 811 31.05 13.66 19.61
C GLU A 811 30.59 12.75 20.78
N ASN A 812 29.57 13.14 21.55
CA ASN A 812 29.17 12.47 22.78
C ASN A 812 27.84 11.67 22.71
N TYR A 813 27.12 11.62 21.59
CA TYR A 813 25.86 10.86 21.48
C TYR A 813 25.79 9.97 20.24
N ARG A 814 25.33 8.73 20.42
CA ARG A 814 25.19 7.72 19.36
C ARG A 814 23.75 7.78 18.83
N ILE A 815 23.57 7.55 17.53
CA ILE A 815 22.24 7.49 16.88
C ILE A 815 21.31 6.42 17.51
N GLN A 816 21.88 5.51 18.29
CA GLN A 816 21.22 4.43 19.02
C GLN A 816 20.28 4.93 20.14
N ASP A 817 20.41 6.19 20.55
CA ASP A 817 19.61 6.81 21.61
C ASP A 817 18.27 7.39 21.10
N PHE A 818 17.98 7.27 19.79
CA PHE A 818 16.78 7.79 19.15
C PHE A 818 15.82 6.66 18.72
N THR A 819 14.54 6.77 19.07
CA THR A 819 13.52 5.78 18.69
C THR A 819 13.06 5.90 17.23
N ASN A 820 13.00 7.12 16.66
CA ASN A 820 12.65 7.36 15.26
C ASN A 820 13.23 8.71 14.78
N ILE A 821 14.00 8.71 13.69
CA ILE A 821 14.48 9.93 13.00
C ILE A 821 14.01 9.90 11.55
N VAL A 822 13.27 10.92 11.12
CA VAL A 822 12.86 11.13 9.72
C VAL A 822 13.45 12.45 9.22
N ILE A 823 14.46 12.40 8.34
CA ILE A 823 15.04 13.62 7.74
C ILE A 823 14.49 13.78 6.32
N LYS A 824 13.81 14.90 6.06
CA LYS A 824 13.26 15.24 4.73
C LYS A 824 14.14 16.31 4.06
N PRO A 825 14.74 16.05 2.90
CA PRO A 825 15.55 17.05 2.19
C PRO A 825 14.67 18.18 1.62
N LEU A 826 15.24 19.40 1.56
CA LEU A 826 14.51 20.63 1.21
C LEU A 826 13.91 20.63 -0.21
N ASN A 827 14.46 19.88 -1.18
CA ASN A 827 14.22 20.12 -2.61
C ASN A 827 14.07 18.85 -3.50
N SER A 828 13.49 17.74 -3.03
CA SER A 828 13.18 16.61 -3.94
C SER A 828 11.80 16.00 -3.69
N THR A 829 11.19 15.49 -4.76
CA THR A 829 9.90 14.79 -4.78
C THR A 829 9.83 13.71 -3.69
N PRO A 830 8.67 13.54 -3.03
CA PRO A 830 8.54 12.72 -1.83
C PRO A 830 8.87 11.27 -2.14
N THR A 831 10.06 10.82 -1.76
CA THR A 831 10.35 9.39 -1.65
C THR A 831 10.04 8.96 -0.23
N ILE A 832 9.03 8.11 -0.09
CA ILE A 832 8.61 7.51 1.18
C ILE A 832 9.81 6.74 1.78
N GLY A 833 10.17 7.07 3.03
CA GLY A 833 10.91 6.19 3.94
C GLY A 833 12.43 6.05 3.71
N LYS A 834 13.23 7.06 4.06
CA LYS A 834 14.68 6.89 4.31
C LYS A 834 15.03 7.38 5.72
N VAL A 835 15.58 6.50 6.54
CA VAL A 835 16.11 6.77 7.90
C VAL A 835 17.65 6.82 7.82
N LEU A 836 18.28 7.85 8.40
CA LEU A 836 19.73 8.04 8.48
C LEU A 836 20.32 7.26 9.67
N THR A 837 21.43 6.52 9.51
CA THR A 837 21.97 5.73 10.65
C THR A 837 23.49 5.76 10.94
N SER A 838 24.39 6.46 10.21
CA SER A 838 25.75 6.79 10.72
C SER A 838 26.62 7.65 9.80
N THR A 839 27.57 8.38 10.38
CA THR A 839 28.71 9.04 9.72
C THR A 839 29.97 8.17 9.73
N ASP A 840 30.85 8.32 8.73
CA ASP A 840 32.24 7.87 8.82
C ASP A 840 33.06 8.78 9.75
N SER A 841 34.30 8.38 10.06
CA SER A 841 35.21 9.08 11.00
C SER A 841 35.65 10.48 10.55
N ILE A 842 35.15 10.99 9.42
CA ILE A 842 35.49 12.31 8.89
C ILE A 842 34.19 13.10 8.54
N GLY A 843 33.01 12.62 8.94
CA GLY A 843 31.78 13.40 8.87
C GLY A 843 31.25 13.68 7.47
N THR A 844 31.52 12.80 6.48
CA THR A 844 30.96 12.95 5.12
C THR A 844 29.74 12.03 4.94
N LEU A 845 28.57 12.62 4.66
CA LEU A 845 27.33 11.91 4.37
C LEU A 845 27.42 11.19 3.02
N THR A 846 27.53 9.87 3.01
CA THR A 846 27.37 9.04 1.80
C THR A 846 26.08 8.22 1.91
N TRP A 847 25.23 8.32 0.89
CA TRP A 847 23.97 7.56 0.79
C TRP A 847 24.28 6.12 0.40
N ALA A 848 24.45 5.23 1.39
CA ALA A 848 24.77 3.82 1.15
C ALA A 848 23.56 2.87 1.35
N THR A 849 23.55 1.81 0.54
CA THR A 849 22.61 0.68 0.47
C THR A 849 22.66 -0.24 1.74
N PRO A 850 21.71 -1.20 1.91
CA PRO A 850 21.05 -1.48 3.20
C PRO A 850 21.89 -2.26 4.24
N ILE A 851 21.85 -1.70 5.45
CA ILE A 851 21.91 -2.24 6.82
C ILE A 851 22.62 -3.57 7.11
N THR A 852 23.57 -3.51 8.05
CA THR A 852 24.06 -4.63 8.87
C THR A 852 23.58 -4.42 10.31
N PHE A 853 22.74 -5.31 10.87
CA PHE A 853 22.26 -5.22 12.26
C PHE A 853 23.11 -6.10 13.20
N GLY A 854 23.45 -5.57 14.38
CA GLY A 854 24.10 -6.28 15.48
C GLY A 854 23.10 -7.03 16.36
N THR A 855 23.46 -8.27 16.71
CA THR A 855 22.93 -9.18 17.75
C THR A 855 21.40 -9.34 17.86
N ASP A 856 20.95 -10.49 17.36
CA ASP A 856 19.68 -11.23 17.60
C ASP A 856 18.36 -10.46 17.47
N ILE A 857 17.90 -10.30 16.22
CA ILE A 857 16.50 -10.02 15.88
C ILE A 857 15.86 -11.33 15.42
N SER A 858 14.90 -11.86 16.19
CA SER A 858 14.07 -12.99 15.77
C SER A 858 13.29 -12.64 14.50
N LEU A 859 13.32 -13.54 13.52
CA LEU A 859 12.62 -13.41 12.22
C LEU A 859 11.10 -13.69 12.31
N TYR A 860 10.58 -13.98 13.50
CA TYR A 860 9.21 -14.44 13.71
C TYR A 860 8.37 -13.38 14.43
N ALA A 861 7.09 -13.27 14.05
CA ALA A 861 6.06 -12.84 14.99
C ALA A 861 5.89 -13.92 16.08
N ASN A 862 5.24 -13.60 17.19
CA ASN A 862 5.04 -14.55 18.32
C ASN A 862 4.32 -15.86 17.93
N ASP A 863 3.77 -15.94 16.71
CA ASP A 863 3.08 -17.10 16.12
C ASP A 863 3.95 -17.94 15.16
N GLY A 864 5.20 -17.53 14.89
CA GLY A 864 6.11 -18.24 13.99
C GLY A 864 5.89 -17.98 12.48
N ALA A 865 5.03 -17.04 12.08
CA ALA A 865 4.77 -16.78 10.66
C ALA A 865 5.68 -15.70 10.05
N LEU A 866 6.10 -15.91 8.79
CA LEU A 866 6.84 -14.93 7.96
C LEU A 866 5.86 -14.20 7.05
N SER A 867 5.48 -12.96 7.40
CA SER A 867 4.47 -12.19 6.67
C SER A 867 5.05 -11.04 5.82
N SER A 868 6.16 -11.24 5.09
CA SER A 868 6.66 -10.37 3.98
C SER A 868 8.05 -10.78 3.44
N ASN A 869 8.41 -10.30 2.23
CA ASN A 869 9.76 -10.42 1.65
C ASN A 869 10.80 -9.65 2.48
N ARG A 870 11.83 -10.34 3.02
CA ARG A 870 12.93 -9.75 3.80
C ARG A 870 14.28 -10.27 3.28
N ILE A 871 15.22 -9.38 3.00
CA ILE A 871 16.62 -9.71 2.66
C ILE A 871 17.42 -9.77 3.97
N VAL A 872 18.13 -10.88 4.22
CA VAL A 872 18.97 -11.09 5.40
C VAL A 872 20.45 -11.11 4.99
N THR A 873 21.27 -10.22 5.55
CA THR A 873 22.74 -10.20 5.41
C THR A 873 23.38 -10.34 6.79
N GLN A 874 24.35 -11.24 6.95
CA GLN A 874 25.06 -11.44 8.23
C GLN A 874 26.56 -11.75 8.03
N ASN A 875 27.41 -11.04 8.78
CA ASN A 875 28.88 -11.08 8.73
C ASN A 875 29.55 -12.38 9.24
N ASN A 876 28.80 -13.46 9.50
CA ASN A 876 29.32 -14.70 10.11
C ASN A 876 29.09 -15.98 9.28
N ASN A 877 28.73 -15.87 7.99
CA ASN A 877 28.58 -17.01 7.05
C ASN A 877 27.63 -18.13 7.53
N LEU A 878 26.60 -17.78 8.31
CA LEU A 878 25.60 -18.71 8.85
C LEU A 878 24.19 -18.13 8.67
N LEU A 879 23.30 -18.88 8.03
CA LEU A 879 21.85 -18.59 7.92
C LEU A 879 21.08 -19.80 8.47
N GLN A 880 20.23 -19.62 9.48
CA GLN A 880 19.49 -20.70 10.15
C GLN A 880 18.00 -20.38 10.27
N PHE A 881 17.15 -21.38 9.97
CA PHE A 881 15.70 -21.31 10.21
C PHE A 881 15.33 -22.35 11.27
N ASN A 882 14.95 -21.86 12.45
CA ASN A 882 14.60 -22.69 13.60
C ASN A 882 13.10 -22.58 13.87
N THR A 883 12.34 -23.67 13.74
CA THR A 883 10.90 -23.66 14.05
C THR A 883 10.73 -23.84 15.56
N ILE A 884 10.36 -22.78 16.28
CA ILE A 884 10.24 -22.80 17.75
C ILE A 884 9.08 -23.72 18.15
N LEU A 885 9.38 -24.82 18.86
CA LEU A 885 8.63 -25.30 20.05
C LEU A 885 9.55 -26.20 20.89
N ASN A 886 9.89 -25.72 22.09
CA ASN A 886 10.65 -26.34 23.20
C ASN A 886 12.19 -26.28 23.18
N SER A 887 12.71 -25.61 24.20
CA SER A 887 14.11 -25.34 24.54
C SER A 887 14.97 -26.55 24.93
N ASN A 888 14.49 -27.78 24.72
CA ASN A 888 15.20 -28.99 25.16
C ASN A 888 15.08 -30.12 24.13
N ASN A 889 15.57 -29.95 22.88
CA ASN A 889 16.17 -31.01 22.05
C ASN A 889 16.53 -30.50 20.61
N ASN A 890 17.82 -30.28 20.36
CA ASN A 890 18.54 -30.50 19.08
C ASN A 890 17.91 -30.04 17.73
N GLU A 891 18.07 -28.75 17.38
CA GLU A 891 17.70 -28.11 16.09
C GLU A 891 18.95 -27.86 15.19
N PRO A 892 18.89 -27.69 13.83
CA PRO A 892 17.87 -26.93 13.07
C PRO A 892 17.31 -27.59 11.77
N THR A 893 16.03 -27.37 11.47
CA THR A 893 15.33 -27.84 10.24
C THR A 893 15.90 -27.38 8.89
N PHE A 894 16.51 -26.19 8.77
CA PHE A 894 17.26 -25.78 7.56
C PHE A 894 18.39 -24.82 7.95
N SER A 895 19.62 -25.09 7.51
CA SER A 895 20.81 -24.27 7.81
C SER A 895 21.73 -24.16 6.60
N ILE A 896 22.24 -22.94 6.33
CA ILE A 896 23.32 -22.69 5.38
C ILE A 896 24.54 -22.20 6.13
N ARG A 897 25.67 -22.92 6.02
CA ARG A 897 26.93 -22.56 6.70
C ARG A 897 28.11 -22.71 5.76
N LYS A 898 28.88 -21.63 5.57
CA LYS A 898 30.07 -21.61 4.68
C LYS A 898 29.79 -22.17 3.27
N GLY A 899 28.63 -21.87 2.69
CA GLY A 899 28.22 -22.33 1.35
C GLY A 899 27.60 -23.73 1.29
N LYS A 900 27.45 -24.43 2.42
CA LYS A 900 26.82 -25.76 2.50
C LYS A 900 25.41 -25.67 3.05
N VAL A 901 24.51 -26.54 2.58
CA VAL A 901 23.09 -26.60 2.99
C VAL A 901 22.83 -27.87 3.80
N PHE A 902 22.14 -27.72 4.94
CA PHE A 902 21.69 -28.81 5.80
C PHE A 902 20.17 -28.74 6.00
N VAL A 903 19.49 -29.89 5.92
CA VAL A 903 18.04 -30.01 6.13
C VAL A 903 17.75 -31.21 7.03
N GLY A 904 17.08 -31.01 8.18
CA GLY A 904 16.66 -32.09 9.09
C GLY A 904 17.11 -31.92 10.55
N LYS A 905 16.88 -32.91 11.42
CA LYS A 905 17.20 -32.81 12.86
C LYS A 905 18.62 -33.31 13.16
N THR A 906 19.23 -32.84 14.25
CA THR A 906 20.64 -33.17 14.61
C THR A 906 20.79 -34.32 15.61
N SER A 907 19.70 -35.01 16.00
CA SER A 907 19.68 -36.02 17.08
C SER A 907 19.30 -37.45 16.67
N THR A 908 19.89 -37.99 15.60
CA THR A 908 19.77 -39.43 15.27
C THR A 908 21.12 -40.13 15.37
N PRO A 909 21.18 -41.45 15.70
CA PRO A 909 22.43 -42.16 16.03
C PRO A 909 23.48 -42.26 14.92
N TYR A 910 23.18 -41.72 13.73
CA TYR A 910 23.95 -41.86 12.50
C TYR A 910 24.49 -40.53 11.95
N PHE A 911 24.40 -39.43 12.70
CA PHE A 911 24.85 -38.11 12.23
C PHE A 911 25.67 -37.39 13.30
N ASN A 912 26.95 -37.11 13.01
CA ASN A 912 27.84 -36.40 13.92
C ASN A 912 27.98 -34.94 13.49
N GLN A 913 28.11 -34.02 14.45
CA GLN A 913 28.25 -32.58 14.20
C GLN A 913 29.48 -32.24 13.31
N THR A 914 30.40 -33.19 13.13
CA THR A 914 31.58 -33.13 12.25
C THR A 914 31.25 -33.23 10.76
N ASP A 915 30.12 -33.82 10.36
CA ASP A 915 29.76 -34.00 8.95
C ASP A 915 29.41 -32.66 8.27
N LEU A 916 28.95 -31.68 9.05
CA LEU A 916 28.79 -30.29 8.61
C LEU A 916 30.11 -29.61 8.23
N LEU A 917 31.25 -30.17 8.68
CA LEU A 917 32.58 -29.68 8.39
C LEU A 917 33.26 -30.44 7.24
N ASP A 918 32.74 -31.61 6.83
CA ASP A 918 33.33 -32.41 5.75
C ASP A 918 33.22 -31.68 4.40
N PRO A 919 34.35 -31.26 3.78
CA PRO A 919 34.35 -30.52 2.52
C PRO A 919 33.76 -31.30 1.34
N SER A 920 33.53 -32.61 1.47
CA SER A 920 33.02 -33.48 0.41
C SER A 920 31.53 -33.30 0.11
N TYR A 921 30.78 -32.66 1.02
CA TYR A 921 29.32 -32.51 0.90
C TYR A 921 28.89 -31.04 0.86
N ASN A 922 28.12 -30.67 -0.18
CA ASN A 922 27.50 -29.34 -0.33
C ASN A 922 26.04 -29.31 0.15
N LEU A 923 25.34 -30.45 0.09
CA LEU A 923 23.98 -30.62 0.57
C LEU A 923 23.89 -31.88 1.43
N ILE A 924 23.35 -31.74 2.64
CA ILE A 924 23.13 -32.82 3.58
C ILE A 924 21.65 -32.81 3.98
N VAL A 925 20.98 -33.96 3.88
CA VAL A 925 19.56 -34.10 4.27
C VAL A 925 19.41 -35.27 5.23
N ASN A 926 18.97 -34.98 6.46
CA ASN A 926 18.55 -36.01 7.43
C ASN A 926 17.03 -36.24 7.30
N GLY A 927 16.64 -37.11 6.36
CA GLY A 927 15.26 -37.43 6.05
C GLY A 927 15.06 -38.01 4.63
N LYS A 928 13.81 -38.24 4.23
CA LYS A 928 13.47 -38.66 2.86
C LYS A 928 13.34 -37.46 1.93
N ILE A 929 13.91 -37.56 0.72
CA ILE A 929 13.72 -36.58 -0.36
C ILE A 929 12.70 -37.14 -1.34
N ARG A 930 11.65 -36.37 -1.65
CA ARG A 930 10.69 -36.68 -2.73
C ARG A 930 10.90 -35.72 -3.88
N VAL A 931 11.15 -36.25 -5.07
CA VAL A 931 11.35 -35.48 -6.30
C VAL A 931 10.22 -35.82 -7.26
N LYS A 932 9.60 -34.79 -7.87
CA LYS A 932 8.45 -34.97 -8.77
C LYS A 932 8.88 -35.31 -10.20
N ASP A 933 9.89 -34.61 -10.69
CA ASP A 933 10.27 -34.66 -12.10
C ASP A 933 11.54 -35.51 -12.30
N GLU A 934 12.74 -35.01 -11.97
CA GLU A 934 14.00 -35.73 -12.24
C GLU A 934 15.13 -35.50 -11.23
N VAL A 935 16.06 -36.48 -11.14
CA VAL A 935 17.35 -36.37 -10.45
C VAL A 935 18.46 -36.77 -11.43
N LEU A 936 19.29 -35.80 -11.85
CA LEU A 936 20.41 -36.03 -12.76
C LEU A 936 21.71 -36.23 -11.97
N VAL A 937 22.47 -37.28 -12.27
CA VAL A 937 23.76 -37.59 -11.62
C VAL A 937 24.86 -37.64 -12.68
N GLN A 938 25.85 -36.75 -12.57
CA GLN A 938 26.98 -36.64 -13.50
C GLN A 938 28.32 -36.75 -12.75
N PRO A 939 28.77 -37.97 -12.44
CA PRO A 939 30.00 -38.17 -11.70
C PRO A 939 31.25 -37.93 -12.55
N SER A 940 32.22 -37.18 -12.04
CA SER A 940 33.51 -36.97 -12.70
C SER A 940 34.38 -38.23 -12.65
N GLY A 941 34.90 -38.68 -13.79
CA GLY A 941 35.86 -39.80 -13.88
C GLY A 941 35.25 -41.21 -13.77
N ILE A 942 33.93 -41.35 -13.68
CA ILE A 942 33.27 -42.65 -13.74
C ILE A 942 33.05 -43.03 -15.20
N ILE A 943 33.70 -44.12 -15.63
CA ILE A 943 33.43 -44.77 -16.92
C ILE A 943 32.22 -45.68 -16.73
N TRP A 944 31.17 -45.45 -17.55
CA TRP A 944 29.98 -46.32 -17.61
C TRP A 944 30.33 -47.72 -18.11
N ALA A 945 29.45 -48.69 -17.83
CA ALA A 945 29.80 -50.11 -17.87
C ALA A 945 30.11 -50.70 -19.25
N ASP A 946 29.95 -49.93 -20.33
CA ASP A 946 30.16 -50.32 -21.74
C ASP A 946 31.50 -51.06 -22.02
N TYR A 947 32.48 -50.96 -21.13
CA TYR A 947 33.69 -51.78 -21.19
C TYR A 947 33.42 -53.30 -21.16
N VAL A 948 32.28 -53.76 -20.64
CA VAL A 948 31.90 -55.19 -20.62
C VAL A 948 31.80 -55.75 -22.05
N PHE A 949 31.50 -54.92 -23.04
CA PHE A 949 31.41 -55.33 -24.43
C PHE A 949 32.75 -55.26 -25.19
N LYS A 950 33.83 -54.82 -24.56
CA LYS A 950 35.15 -54.80 -25.22
C LYS A 950 35.70 -56.22 -25.36
N THR A 951 36.48 -56.45 -26.42
CA THR A 951 37.02 -57.77 -26.76
C THR A 951 38.02 -58.33 -25.73
N ASP A 952 38.60 -57.47 -24.91
CA ASP A 952 39.54 -57.81 -23.84
C ASP A 952 38.87 -57.98 -22.47
N TYR A 953 37.55 -57.76 -22.36
CA TYR A 953 36.81 -57.98 -21.13
C TYR A 953 36.67 -59.47 -20.83
N LYS A 954 37.07 -59.86 -19.61
CA LYS A 954 37.05 -61.25 -19.16
C LYS A 954 35.75 -61.55 -18.42
N LEU A 955 34.74 -62.02 -19.16
CA LEU A 955 33.50 -62.51 -18.57
C LEU A 955 33.76 -63.80 -17.76
N ALA A 956 33.36 -63.81 -16.49
CA ALA A 956 33.42 -65.01 -15.66
C ALA A 956 32.53 -66.13 -16.24
N THR A 957 32.79 -67.38 -15.89
CA THR A 957 31.87 -68.46 -16.19
C THR A 957 30.74 -68.50 -15.17
N LEU A 958 29.55 -68.98 -15.56
CA LEU A 958 28.42 -69.12 -14.61
C LEU A 958 28.77 -69.99 -13.39
N LYS A 959 29.71 -70.93 -13.53
CA LYS A 959 30.20 -71.76 -12.42
C LYS A 959 31.09 -70.99 -11.45
N GLU A 960 31.92 -70.07 -11.94
CA GLU A 960 32.71 -69.17 -11.11
C GLU A 960 31.81 -68.17 -10.37
N VAL A 961 30.79 -67.64 -11.05
CA VAL A 961 29.79 -66.76 -10.44
C VAL A 961 29.02 -67.49 -9.32
N GLU A 962 28.55 -68.72 -9.57
CA GLU A 962 27.86 -69.55 -8.58
C GLU A 962 28.73 -69.80 -7.33
N ASN A 963 30.00 -70.15 -7.53
CA ASN A 963 30.94 -70.37 -6.44
C ASN A 963 31.18 -69.09 -5.63
N TYR A 964 31.30 -67.94 -6.30
CA TYR A 964 31.48 -66.66 -5.62
C TYR A 964 30.29 -66.30 -4.75
N ILE A 965 29.06 -66.47 -5.25
CA ILE A 965 27.83 -66.21 -4.49
C ILE A 965 27.75 -67.13 -3.27
N LYS A 966 28.07 -68.42 -3.42
CA LYS A 966 28.08 -69.38 -2.31
C LYS A 966 29.07 -69.00 -1.20
N MET A 967 30.19 -68.37 -1.56
CA MET A 967 31.23 -67.99 -0.60
C MET A 967 30.98 -66.62 0.06
N ASN A 968 30.44 -65.65 -0.68
CA ASN A 968 30.35 -64.25 -0.23
C ASN A 968 28.92 -63.75 0.00
N GLY A 969 27.89 -64.48 -0.43
CA GLY A 969 26.48 -64.10 -0.24
C GLY A 969 25.99 -62.95 -1.12
N HIS A 970 26.83 -62.42 -2.02
CA HIS A 970 26.49 -61.38 -2.99
C HIS A 970 27.25 -61.58 -4.31
N LEU A 971 26.90 -60.81 -5.34
CA LEU A 971 27.59 -60.83 -6.62
C LEU A 971 28.97 -60.16 -6.54
N SER A 972 29.89 -60.58 -7.40
CA SER A 972 31.19 -59.92 -7.54
C SER A 972 31.02 -58.47 -7.98
N ASN A 973 31.86 -57.58 -7.46
CA ASN A 973 31.80 -56.11 -7.61
C ASN A 973 30.52 -55.46 -7.05
N MET A 974 29.62 -56.19 -6.39
CA MET A 974 28.52 -55.63 -5.60
C MET A 974 28.90 -55.60 -4.12
N PRO A 975 28.65 -54.48 -3.40
CA PRO A 975 28.91 -54.42 -1.97
C PRO A 975 27.94 -55.31 -1.18
N SER A 976 28.37 -55.76 0.01
CA SER A 976 27.52 -56.54 0.90
C SER A 976 26.47 -55.64 1.59
N ALA A 977 25.39 -56.23 2.10
CA ALA A 977 24.38 -55.48 2.85
C ALA A 977 24.97 -54.76 4.07
N GLU A 978 25.91 -55.40 4.77
CA GLU A 978 26.61 -54.85 5.94
C GLU A 978 27.51 -53.66 5.56
N GLU A 979 28.17 -53.71 4.40
CA GLU A 979 28.99 -52.62 3.89
C GLU A 979 28.13 -51.39 3.54
N ILE A 980 26.97 -51.60 2.92
CA ILE A 980 26.01 -50.54 2.58
C ILE A 980 25.45 -49.89 3.85
N GLU A 981 25.12 -50.68 4.88
CA GLU A 981 24.58 -50.15 6.14
C GLU A 981 25.59 -49.28 6.89
N LYS A 982 26.88 -49.63 6.82
CA LYS A 982 27.95 -48.90 7.50
C LYS A 982 28.41 -47.65 6.77
N ASN A 983 28.57 -47.72 5.45
CA ASN A 983 29.25 -46.67 4.66
C ASN A 983 28.31 -45.89 3.73
N GLY A 984 27.05 -46.32 3.57
CA GLY A 984 26.15 -45.81 2.55
C GLY A 984 26.55 -46.26 1.14
N LEU A 985 25.72 -45.91 0.14
CA LEU A 985 25.95 -46.27 -1.26
C LEU A 985 25.62 -45.10 -2.20
N GLY A 986 26.57 -44.69 -3.03
CA GLY A 986 26.38 -43.62 -4.01
C GLY A 986 25.47 -44.06 -5.16
N LEU A 987 24.48 -43.23 -5.51
CA LEU A 987 23.48 -43.55 -6.54
C LEU A 987 24.12 -43.85 -7.91
N ALA A 988 25.05 -43.00 -8.38
CA ALA A 988 25.75 -43.22 -9.65
C ALA A 988 26.59 -44.51 -9.67
N ASP A 989 27.29 -44.81 -8.57
CA ASP A 989 28.13 -46.02 -8.49
C ASP A 989 27.25 -47.28 -8.52
N MET A 990 26.10 -47.25 -7.83
CA MET A 990 25.14 -48.36 -7.87
C MET A 990 24.54 -48.54 -9.27
N THR A 991 24.10 -47.46 -9.91
CA THR A 991 23.56 -47.53 -11.28
C THR A 991 24.60 -48.09 -12.25
N LYS A 992 25.86 -47.67 -12.13
CA LYS A 992 26.97 -48.23 -12.92
C LYS A 992 27.16 -49.73 -12.67
N ARG A 993 27.27 -50.14 -11.41
CA ARG A 993 27.48 -51.57 -11.07
C ARG A 993 26.29 -52.41 -11.54
N GLN A 994 25.07 -51.90 -11.44
CA GLN A 994 23.88 -52.55 -11.99
C GLN A 994 23.97 -52.69 -13.51
N GLN A 995 24.38 -51.63 -14.22
CA GLN A 995 24.60 -51.69 -15.66
C GLN A 995 25.64 -52.76 -16.01
N GLU A 996 26.78 -52.83 -15.31
CA GLU A 996 27.80 -53.87 -15.51
C GLU A 996 27.18 -55.28 -15.40
N LYS A 997 26.36 -55.54 -14.38
CA LYS A 997 25.72 -56.85 -14.24
C LYS A 997 24.65 -57.12 -15.30
N ILE A 998 23.93 -56.09 -15.76
CA ILE A 998 22.95 -56.23 -16.86
C ILE A 998 23.66 -56.57 -18.17
N GLU A 999 24.81 -55.95 -18.44
CA GLU A 999 25.60 -56.21 -19.65
C GLU A 999 26.25 -57.60 -19.61
N GLU A 1000 26.80 -58.01 -18.47
CA GLU A 1000 27.27 -59.39 -18.26
C GLU A 1000 26.15 -60.41 -18.46
N LEU A 1001 24.96 -60.14 -17.90
CA LEU A 1001 23.78 -60.98 -18.08
C LEU A 1001 23.38 -61.08 -19.55
N THR A 1002 23.45 -59.98 -20.28
CA THR A 1002 23.16 -59.93 -21.72
C THR A 1002 24.15 -60.81 -22.51
N LEU A 1003 25.44 -60.81 -22.17
CA LEU A 1003 26.43 -61.69 -22.79
C LEU A 1003 26.15 -63.18 -22.49
N TYR A 1004 25.73 -63.53 -21.27
CA TYR A 1004 25.30 -64.90 -20.96
C TYR A 1004 24.07 -65.31 -21.76
N ILE A 1005 23.08 -64.42 -21.92
CA ILE A 1005 21.87 -64.69 -22.72
C ILE A 1005 22.23 -64.90 -24.20
N ILE A 1006 23.09 -64.05 -24.78
CA ILE A 1006 23.56 -64.21 -26.17
C ILE A 1006 24.29 -65.55 -26.33
N SER A 1007 25.15 -65.92 -25.37
CA SER A 1007 25.83 -67.21 -25.38
C SER A 1007 24.83 -68.38 -25.31
N GLN A 1008 23.79 -68.24 -24.49
CA GLN A 1008 22.73 -69.24 -24.35
C GLN A 1008 21.88 -69.35 -25.62
N ASP A 1009 21.50 -68.25 -26.25
CA ASP A 1009 20.75 -68.23 -27.51
C ASP A 1009 21.54 -68.89 -28.65
N LYS A 1010 22.83 -68.59 -28.78
CA LYS A 1010 23.71 -69.29 -29.74
C LYS A 1010 23.71 -70.80 -29.52
N LYS A 1011 23.72 -71.24 -28.25
CA LYS A 1011 23.62 -72.66 -27.91
C LYS A 1011 22.24 -73.24 -28.23
N PHE A 1012 21.15 -72.50 -28.01
CA PHE A 1012 19.80 -72.91 -28.40
C PHE A 1012 19.68 -73.06 -29.91
N GLN A 1013 20.15 -72.09 -30.70
CA GLN A 1013 20.14 -72.17 -32.16
C GLN A 1013 20.95 -73.35 -32.68
N SER A 1014 22.15 -73.60 -32.11
CA SER A 1014 22.94 -74.77 -32.49
C SER A 1014 22.22 -76.09 -32.16
N GLN A 1015 21.55 -76.13 -31.00
CA GLN A 1015 20.73 -77.27 -30.60
C GLN A 1015 19.52 -77.46 -31.52
N GLU A 1016 18.82 -76.41 -31.94
CA GLU A 1016 17.69 -76.50 -32.87
C GLU A 1016 18.11 -77.04 -34.24
N VAL A 1017 19.26 -76.61 -34.76
CA VAL A 1017 19.83 -77.12 -36.01
C VAL A 1017 20.12 -78.62 -35.88
N GLU A 1018 20.74 -79.03 -34.79
CA GLU A 1018 21.03 -80.45 -34.53
C GLU A 1018 19.74 -81.28 -34.34
N LEU A 1019 18.75 -80.73 -33.65
CA LEU A 1019 17.44 -81.37 -33.42
C LEU A 1019 16.65 -81.51 -34.72
N LYS A 1020 16.76 -80.54 -35.64
CA LYS A 1020 16.21 -80.63 -37.00
C LYS A 1020 16.91 -81.73 -37.81
N ARG A 1021 18.25 -81.79 -37.77
CA ARG A 1021 19.04 -82.86 -38.42
C ARG A 1021 18.64 -84.25 -37.91
N LEU A 1022 18.54 -84.42 -36.59
CA LEU A 1022 18.11 -85.67 -35.96
C LEU A 1022 16.68 -86.07 -36.36
N LYS A 1023 15.74 -85.12 -36.44
CA LYS A 1023 14.36 -85.38 -36.91
C LYS A 1023 14.33 -85.85 -38.37
N GLU A 1024 15.12 -85.22 -39.24
CA GLU A 1024 15.23 -85.61 -40.66
C GLU A 1024 15.83 -87.03 -40.81
N GLU A 1025 16.87 -87.36 -40.04
CA GLU A 1025 17.44 -88.71 -39.98
C GLU A 1025 16.42 -89.76 -39.48
N MET A 1026 15.63 -89.43 -38.44
CA MET A 1026 14.57 -90.30 -37.93
C MET A 1026 13.46 -90.55 -38.96
N GLU A 1027 13.03 -89.53 -39.71
CA GLU A 1027 12.02 -89.70 -40.76
C GLU A 1027 12.53 -90.55 -41.93
N LEU A 1028 13.81 -90.43 -42.27
CA LEU A 1028 14.45 -91.30 -43.26
C LEU A 1028 14.48 -92.76 -42.78
N LEU A 1029 14.85 -92.98 -41.52
CA LEU A 1029 14.84 -94.31 -40.89
C LEU A 1029 13.42 -94.92 -40.85
N LYS A 1030 12.38 -94.14 -40.52
CA LYS A 1030 10.98 -94.59 -40.55
C LYS A 1030 10.55 -95.01 -41.95
N LYS A 1031 10.91 -94.25 -42.99
CA LYS A 1031 10.61 -94.62 -44.38
C LYS A 1031 11.29 -95.93 -44.77
N ILE A 1032 12.57 -96.10 -44.44
CA ILE A 1032 13.31 -97.35 -44.68
C ILE A 1032 12.66 -98.53 -43.95
N PHE A 1033 12.22 -98.32 -42.70
CA PHE A 1033 11.52 -99.33 -41.91
C PHE A 1033 10.17 -99.72 -42.54
N ASN A 1034 9.35 -98.75 -42.96
CA ASN A 1034 8.05 -99.02 -43.60
C ASN A 1034 8.21 -99.76 -44.93
N ILE A 1035 9.21 -99.41 -45.74
CA ILE A 1035 9.52 -100.15 -46.98
C ILE A 1035 9.89 -101.61 -46.68
N LYS A 1036 10.68 -101.86 -45.63
CA LYS A 1036 10.99 -103.24 -45.20
C LYS A 1036 9.77 -104.00 -44.70
N VAL A 1037 8.83 -103.33 -44.02
CA VAL A 1037 7.57 -103.94 -43.52
C VAL A 1037 6.57 -104.23 -44.66
N GLU A 1038 6.50 -103.38 -45.69
CA GLU A 1038 5.68 -103.66 -46.88
C GLU A 1038 6.25 -104.82 -47.69
N ASN A 1039 7.58 -104.88 -47.85
CA ASN A 1039 8.23 -106.00 -48.51
C ASN A 1039 8.03 -107.33 -47.76
N SER A 1040 7.99 -107.33 -46.42
CA SER A 1040 7.71 -108.56 -45.65
C SER A 1040 6.23 -108.97 -45.62
N LYS A 1041 5.29 -108.07 -45.95
CA LYS A 1041 3.87 -108.41 -46.13
C LYS A 1041 3.55 -109.01 -47.50
N ASN A 1042 4.39 -108.76 -48.50
CA ASN A 1042 4.26 -109.33 -49.85
C ASN A 1042 4.94 -110.72 -50.00
N GLU A 1043 5.60 -111.22 -48.96
CA GLU A 1043 6.27 -112.53 -48.92
C GLU A 1043 5.54 -113.59 -48.06
N ASN A 1044 4.29 -113.36 -47.65
CA ASN A 1044 3.43 -114.35 -46.96
C ASN A 1044 2.21 -114.74 -47.78
#